data_AF-A0A0E3L274-F1
#
_entry.id   AF-A0A0E3L274-F1
#
_cell.length_a   1.000
_cell.length_b   1.000
_cell.length_c   1.000
_cell.angle_alpha   90.00
_cell.angle_beta   90.00
_cell.angle_gamma   90.00
#
_symmetry.space_group_name_H-M   'P 1'
#
loop_
_entity.id
_entity.type
_entity.pdbx_description
1 polymer ?
#
loop_
_entity_poly.entity_id
_entity_poly.type
_entity_poly.pdbx_seq_one_letter_code
_entity_poly.pdbx_strand_id
1 'polypeptide(L)'
;MEEIQLKVEKAYPIDLGRGIIRLDPTALLKLQLSPGDIVEIKGKKKTTAKVWRADRQDWEQGIVRIDNFIRQNAGVSIGEKVTITKVEAPEAKKLILALPESMTQGGPELQFGEHANEIIKRHILKRPVFRGDIIPIINSMSQPMTESLTTSQVIPLVAVETDPANTIVLITEATTIELRKKPVQGYEKATRGVTTYEDIGGLGQEIMRVREMIEMPMKHPELFAHLNIEPPKGVILYGPPGTGKTLIAKAVANESGASFHYIAGPEIVGKFYGESEERLRKIFEDATQDAPSVIFIDEIDSIAPKRENVTGEVERRVVAQLLTLLDGMEERGQVVVIGATNRVDAIDPALRRPGRFDREIHIGVPDTKDRYEILQIHTRGMPIEKDEETRMSEPESEVEIEAGTEVEAEIEAEIEVDEAAIDREKKEKTNLYLMYLAERTQGFVGADLLALVQEAAMRCLRESLPDLDLEKETIPPERLEKIVVTKKNFEDALMEAEPSALREIFVEMPSVGWDDVGGLNEAKNSIVEAVEWPIKNPEKFIQMGIKAPKGILLYGPPGTGKTLIAQAVAKESNANFISVKGPEMFSKWLGESEKAIRETFKKARQVAPCVVFFDEIDSIAAMQGVDTDSRASERVLNQLLTEMDGLETLKDVVIIAATNRPNLLDPAIIRPGRFDRLVYVGAPDRKGRMRIFKIHTKNTPLAEDVDLEILASITEGYVGADIEAVCREAVMFALRENFDIKEIEMRHFREALKKVKPTISENIAQFYEKIEEQFKGGQRPVETAGLVGYR
;
A
#
# COMPACT_ATOMS: atom_id res chain seq x y z
N MET A 1 0.34 36.30 -28.30
CA MET A 1 -0.10 35.42 -27.21
C MET A 1 1.14 34.85 -26.58
N GLU A 2 1.28 34.94 -25.25
CA GLU A 2 2.38 34.27 -24.57
C GLU A 2 2.15 32.76 -24.65
N GLU A 3 3.17 32.02 -25.08
CA GLU A 3 3.13 30.57 -25.15
C GLU A 3 4.13 30.00 -24.14
N ILE A 4 3.78 28.89 -23.51
CA ILE A 4 4.68 28.15 -22.62
C ILE A 4 4.76 26.70 -23.06
N GLN A 5 5.96 26.12 -22.98
CA GLN A 5 6.16 24.70 -23.17
C GLN A 5 6.32 24.03 -21.80
N LEU A 6 5.45 23.06 -21.52
CA LEU A 6 5.48 22.29 -20.28
C LEU A 6 5.56 20.80 -20.59
N LYS A 7 6.17 20.04 -19.68
CA LYS A 7 6.29 18.58 -19.77
C LYS A 7 5.00 17.92 -19.26
N VAL A 8 4.42 17.03 -20.05
CA VAL A 8 3.18 16.33 -19.71
C VAL A 8 3.43 15.31 -18.60
N GLU A 9 2.58 15.33 -17.58
CA GLU A 9 2.57 14.39 -16.46
C GLU A 9 1.16 13.85 -16.20
N LYS A 10 1.08 12.73 -15.46
CA LYS A 10 -0.18 12.04 -15.12
C LYS A 10 -1.16 12.97 -14.38
N ALA A 11 -2.44 12.96 -14.77
CA ALA A 11 -3.50 13.65 -14.04
C ALA A 11 -3.70 13.06 -12.63
N TYR A 12 -4.21 13.88 -11.70
CA TYR A 12 -4.73 13.35 -10.46
C TYR A 12 -5.94 12.44 -10.74
N PRO A 13 -6.12 11.33 -10.00
CA PRO A 13 -7.24 10.40 -10.23
C PRO A 13 -8.62 11.08 -10.29
N ILE A 14 -8.80 12.18 -9.53
CA ILE A 14 -10.04 12.96 -9.45
C ILE A 14 -10.33 13.82 -10.69
N ASP A 15 -9.33 14.15 -11.50
CA ASP A 15 -9.47 15.04 -12.66
C ASP A 15 -9.83 14.26 -13.94
N LEU A 16 -9.80 12.93 -13.90
CA LEU A 16 -9.92 12.10 -15.09
C LEU A 16 -11.32 12.19 -15.73
N GLY A 17 -11.33 12.55 -17.01
CA GLY A 17 -12.52 12.70 -17.84
C GLY A 17 -13.23 14.04 -17.69
N ARG A 18 -12.73 14.96 -16.85
CA ARG A 18 -13.34 16.28 -16.62
C ARG A 18 -12.90 17.37 -17.59
N GLY A 19 -11.89 17.10 -18.43
CA GLY A 19 -11.34 18.11 -19.34
C GLY A 19 -10.56 19.21 -18.61
N ILE A 20 -9.86 18.85 -17.52
CA ILE A 20 -9.10 19.78 -16.67
C ILE A 20 -7.61 19.67 -16.97
N ILE A 21 -6.93 20.82 -16.96
CA ILE A 21 -5.47 20.94 -17.02
C ILE A 21 -4.98 21.64 -15.75
N ARG A 22 -3.98 21.05 -15.08
CA ARG A 22 -3.38 21.61 -13.86
C ARG A 22 -2.06 22.31 -14.17
N LEU A 23 -1.97 23.59 -13.80
CA LEU A 23 -0.81 24.44 -14.01
C LEU A 23 -0.28 24.99 -12.69
N ASP A 24 1.03 25.18 -12.61
CA ASP A 24 1.69 25.82 -11.47
C ASP A 24 1.40 27.33 -11.43
N PRO A 25 1.48 27.98 -10.25
CA PRO A 25 1.21 29.42 -10.12
C PRO A 25 2.09 30.28 -11.04
N THR A 26 3.32 29.84 -11.27
CA THR A 26 4.29 30.48 -12.17
C THR A 26 3.86 30.45 -13.63
N ALA A 27 3.38 29.32 -14.17
CA ALA A 27 2.82 29.28 -15.52
C ALA A 27 1.50 30.07 -15.62
N LEU A 28 0.65 30.02 -14.58
CA LEU A 28 -0.59 30.80 -14.55
C LEU A 28 -0.32 32.30 -14.65
N LEU A 29 0.64 32.82 -13.88
CA LEU A 29 1.05 34.22 -13.93
C LEU A 29 1.64 34.58 -15.31
N LYS A 30 2.51 33.72 -15.85
CA LYS A 30 3.15 33.95 -17.15
C LYS A 30 2.17 33.94 -18.32
N LEU A 31 1.11 33.15 -18.26
CA LEU A 31 0.07 33.11 -19.29
C LEU A 31 -1.12 34.04 -19.00
N GLN A 32 -1.08 34.78 -17.89
CA GLN A 32 -2.18 35.61 -17.39
C GLN A 32 -3.51 34.84 -17.31
N LEU A 33 -3.45 33.63 -16.76
CA LEU A 33 -4.58 32.71 -16.61
C LEU A 33 -5.15 32.73 -15.19
N SER A 34 -6.47 32.72 -15.09
CA SER A 34 -7.21 32.48 -13.85
C SER A 34 -7.77 31.05 -13.81
N PRO A 35 -7.98 30.46 -12.62
CA PRO A 35 -8.71 29.19 -12.52
C PRO A 35 -10.08 29.30 -13.18
N GLY A 36 -10.36 28.39 -14.11
CA GLY A 36 -11.57 28.39 -14.92
C GLY A 36 -11.39 28.91 -16.35
N ASP A 37 -10.29 29.59 -16.65
CA ASP A 37 -9.94 30.00 -18.02
C ASP A 37 -9.72 28.77 -18.93
N ILE A 38 -9.85 28.99 -20.24
CA ILE A 38 -9.70 27.95 -21.26
C ILE A 38 -8.38 28.13 -21.98
N VAL A 39 -7.71 27.01 -22.26
CA VAL A 39 -6.43 26.99 -22.98
C VAL A 39 -6.48 26.03 -24.15
N GLU A 40 -5.80 26.42 -25.23
CA GLU A 40 -5.44 25.52 -26.33
C GLU A 40 -4.18 24.76 -25.93
N ILE A 41 -4.23 23.43 -26.10
CA ILE A 41 -3.10 22.52 -25.91
C ILE A 41 -2.69 22.03 -27.30
N LYS A 42 -1.46 22.36 -27.69
CA LYS A 42 -0.87 21.98 -28.97
C LYS A 42 0.23 20.94 -28.76
N GLY A 43 -0.08 19.71 -29.17
CA GLY A 43 0.86 18.60 -29.30
C GLY A 43 1.07 18.24 -30.78
N LYS A 44 0.88 16.97 -31.14
CA LYS A 44 0.78 16.52 -32.54
C LYS A 44 -0.55 16.96 -33.16
N LYS A 45 -1.58 17.05 -32.33
CA LYS A 45 -2.92 17.57 -32.63
C LYS A 45 -3.24 18.74 -31.70
N LYS A 46 -4.24 19.53 -32.08
CA LYS A 46 -4.78 20.63 -31.27
C LYS A 46 -5.96 20.12 -30.46
N THR A 47 -6.01 20.48 -29.18
CA THR A 47 -7.14 20.19 -28.28
C THR A 47 -7.28 21.30 -27.24
N THR A 48 -8.20 21.15 -26.29
CA THR A 48 -8.54 22.19 -25.31
C THR A 48 -8.77 21.60 -23.92
N ALA A 49 -8.55 22.41 -22.88
CA ALA A 49 -8.89 22.06 -21.51
C ALA A 49 -9.18 23.30 -20.65
N LYS A 50 -9.83 23.08 -19.51
CA LYS A 50 -10.13 24.11 -18.51
C LYS A 50 -9.06 24.15 -17.42
N VAL A 51 -8.56 25.34 -17.12
CA VAL A 51 -7.42 25.54 -16.23
C VAL A 51 -7.80 25.44 -14.76
N TRP A 52 -6.99 24.71 -14.00
CA TRP A 52 -7.00 24.66 -12.55
C TRP A 52 -5.59 24.73 -11.97
N ARG A 53 -5.49 25.07 -10.68
CA ARG A 53 -4.20 25.14 -9.97
C ARG A 53 -3.69 23.73 -9.65
N ALA A 54 -2.39 23.50 -9.89
CA ALA A 54 -1.68 22.30 -9.46
C ALA A 54 -1.38 22.33 -7.94
N ASP A 55 -1.20 21.15 -7.35
CA ASP A 55 -0.87 21.02 -5.93
C ASP A 55 0.54 21.50 -5.64
N ARG A 56 0.79 21.84 -4.38
CA ARG A 56 2.05 22.44 -3.91
C ARG A 56 3.29 21.61 -4.24
N GLN A 57 3.13 20.29 -4.37
CA GLN A 57 4.22 19.36 -4.68
C GLN A 57 4.76 19.54 -6.11
N ASP A 58 3.97 20.10 -7.03
CA ASP A 58 4.27 20.17 -8.46
C ASP A 58 4.75 21.56 -8.92
N TRP A 59 4.89 22.51 -7.99
CA TRP A 59 5.24 23.90 -8.30
C TRP A 59 6.68 24.02 -8.82
N GLU A 60 6.89 24.90 -9.79
CA GLU A 60 8.20 25.25 -10.38
C GLU A 60 8.94 24.08 -11.08
N GLN A 61 8.28 22.94 -11.28
CA GLN A 61 8.88 21.78 -11.95
C GLN A 61 8.76 21.82 -13.48
N GLY A 62 8.06 22.82 -14.04
CA GLY A 62 7.84 22.93 -15.49
C GLY A 62 6.98 21.81 -16.07
N ILE A 63 6.10 21.23 -15.25
CA ILE A 63 5.20 20.14 -15.61
C ILE A 63 3.76 20.62 -15.76
N VAL A 64 2.97 19.84 -16.50
CA VAL A 64 1.53 20.03 -16.66
C VAL A 64 0.83 18.69 -16.50
N ARG A 65 -0.20 18.63 -15.65
CA ARG A 65 -0.99 17.40 -15.50
C ARG A 65 -2.25 17.45 -16.36
N ILE A 66 -2.38 16.45 -17.24
CA ILE A 66 -3.53 16.26 -18.13
C ILE A 66 -3.93 14.78 -18.17
N ASP A 67 -5.23 14.53 -18.32
CA ASP A 67 -5.77 13.16 -18.32
C ASP A 67 -5.49 12.42 -19.62
N ASN A 68 -5.74 11.10 -19.63
CA ASN A 68 -5.55 10.26 -20.82
C ASN A 68 -6.36 10.77 -22.03
N PHE A 69 -7.60 11.24 -21.84
CA PHE A 69 -8.42 11.73 -22.95
C PHE A 69 -7.83 12.97 -23.61
N ILE A 70 -7.37 13.96 -22.83
CA ILE A 70 -6.68 15.14 -23.35
C ILE A 70 -5.35 14.73 -24.01
N ARG A 71 -4.59 13.79 -23.43
CA ARG A 71 -3.36 13.26 -24.05
C ARG A 71 -3.62 12.62 -25.41
N GLN A 72 -4.63 11.77 -25.51
CA GLN A 72 -5.05 11.14 -26.77
C GLN A 72 -5.51 12.18 -27.79
N ASN A 73 -6.30 13.17 -27.37
CA ASN A 73 -6.77 14.26 -28.22
C ASN A 73 -5.61 15.11 -28.75
N ALA A 74 -4.64 15.45 -27.91
CA ALA A 74 -3.41 16.17 -28.29
C ALA A 74 -2.41 15.29 -29.06
N GLY A 75 -2.57 13.95 -29.03
CA GLY A 75 -1.64 12.99 -29.60
C GLY A 75 -0.28 12.98 -28.92
N VAL A 76 -0.25 13.21 -27.61
CA VAL A 76 0.98 13.26 -26.81
C VAL A 76 1.01 12.17 -25.76
N SER A 77 2.22 11.79 -25.33
CA SER A 77 2.44 10.82 -24.26
C SER A 77 3.01 11.49 -23.01
N ILE A 78 2.93 10.79 -21.87
CA ILE A 78 3.53 11.27 -20.62
C ILE A 78 5.04 11.49 -20.83
N GLY A 79 5.54 12.65 -20.43
CA GLY A 79 6.93 13.04 -20.55
C GLY A 79 7.27 13.84 -21.81
N GLU A 80 6.40 13.89 -22.81
CA GLU A 80 6.53 14.79 -23.96
C GLU A 80 6.21 16.24 -23.58
N LYS A 81 6.61 17.20 -24.42
CA LYS A 81 6.30 18.62 -24.21
C LYS A 81 5.07 19.04 -24.99
N VAL A 82 4.20 19.83 -24.37
CA VAL A 82 3.05 20.49 -25.01
C VAL A 82 3.21 21.99 -24.95
N THR A 83 2.70 22.68 -25.97
CA THR A 83 2.61 24.14 -25.98
C THR A 83 1.22 24.55 -25.54
N ILE A 84 1.14 25.46 -24.58
CA ILE A 84 -0.12 25.92 -23.99
C ILE A 84 -0.29 27.41 -24.26
N THR A 85 -1.48 27.78 -24.72
CA THR A 85 -1.84 29.16 -25.04
C THR A 85 -3.24 29.50 -24.52
N LYS A 86 -3.41 30.70 -23.95
CA LYS A 86 -4.74 31.20 -23.54
C LYS A 86 -5.61 31.42 -24.78
N VAL A 87 -6.85 30.93 -24.74
CA VAL A 87 -7.82 31.11 -25.82
C VAL A 87 -9.18 31.47 -25.24
N GLU A 88 -9.86 32.42 -25.88
CA GLU A 88 -11.27 32.70 -25.61
C GLU A 88 -12.14 31.73 -26.41
N ALA A 89 -12.97 30.96 -25.71
CA ALA A 89 -13.87 30.00 -26.34
C ALA A 89 -15.27 30.62 -26.46
N PRO A 90 -15.77 30.92 -27.67
CA PRO A 90 -17.16 31.34 -27.86
C PRO A 90 -18.13 30.22 -27.46
N GLU A 91 -19.35 30.61 -27.12
CA GLU A 91 -20.42 29.66 -26.82
C GLU A 91 -20.79 28.81 -28.05
N ALA A 92 -20.89 27.50 -27.84
CA ALA A 92 -21.30 26.56 -28.88
C ALA A 92 -22.79 26.73 -29.17
N LYS A 93 -23.15 26.95 -30.43
CA LYS A 93 -24.56 26.88 -30.87
C LYS A 93 -24.99 25.44 -31.05
N LYS A 94 -24.17 24.65 -31.73
CA LYS A 94 -24.45 23.26 -32.08
C LYS A 94 -23.20 22.39 -31.94
N LEU A 95 -23.36 21.19 -31.39
CA LEU A 95 -22.33 20.16 -31.26
C LEU A 95 -22.86 18.83 -31.76
N ILE A 96 -22.13 18.20 -32.69
CA ILE A 96 -22.48 16.87 -33.20
C ILE A 96 -21.48 15.84 -32.67
N LEU A 97 -22.01 14.83 -31.97
CA LEU A 97 -21.25 13.74 -31.38
C LEU A 97 -21.51 12.43 -32.12
N ALA A 98 -20.54 11.52 -32.13
CA ALA A 98 -20.71 10.18 -32.72
C ALA A 98 -19.90 9.12 -31.96
N LEU A 99 -20.36 7.87 -32.04
CA LEU A 99 -19.63 6.72 -31.53
C LEU A 99 -18.46 6.35 -32.45
N PRO A 100 -17.33 5.89 -31.90
CA PRO A 100 -16.26 5.26 -32.70
C PRO A 100 -16.67 3.87 -33.20
N GLU A 101 -16.23 3.48 -34.40
CA GLU A 101 -16.60 2.18 -35.01
C GLU A 101 -16.16 0.95 -34.19
N SER A 102 -15.07 1.06 -33.47
CA SER A 102 -14.56 0.07 -32.52
C SER A 102 -15.52 -0.33 -31.39
N MET A 103 -16.52 0.50 -31.06
CA MET A 103 -17.57 0.12 -30.10
C MET A 103 -18.77 -0.57 -30.75
N THR A 104 -18.84 -0.58 -32.08
CA THR A 104 -19.92 -1.22 -32.85
C THR A 104 -19.52 -2.58 -33.42
N GLN A 105 -18.24 -2.92 -33.44
CA GLN A 105 -17.75 -4.24 -33.87
C GLN A 105 -17.68 -5.21 -32.67
N GLY A 106 -18.64 -6.13 -32.58
CA GLY A 106 -18.62 -7.27 -31.64
C GLY A 106 -19.40 -7.11 -30.33
N GLY A 107 -20.06 -5.96 -30.09
CA GLY A 107 -20.94 -5.72 -28.93
C GLY A 107 -22.42 -5.52 -29.34
N PRO A 108 -23.37 -5.52 -28.39
CA PRO A 108 -24.76 -5.17 -28.67
C PRO A 108 -24.84 -3.73 -29.23
N GLU A 109 -25.70 -3.51 -30.23
CA GLU A 109 -25.96 -2.15 -30.73
C GLU A 109 -26.37 -1.25 -29.56
N LEU A 110 -25.54 -0.24 -29.26
CA LEU A 110 -25.84 0.77 -28.25
C LEU A 110 -27.05 1.59 -28.71
N GLN A 111 -28.24 1.21 -28.21
CA GLN A 111 -29.46 1.98 -28.39
C GLN A 111 -29.54 3.06 -27.31
N PHE A 112 -29.43 4.31 -27.74
CA PHE A 112 -29.58 5.49 -26.90
C PHE A 112 -31.07 5.77 -26.68
N GLY A 113 -31.48 5.93 -25.42
CA GLY A 113 -32.86 6.29 -25.08
C GLY A 113 -33.22 7.72 -25.53
N GLU A 114 -34.52 8.06 -25.51
CA GLU A 114 -35.04 9.36 -25.98
C GLU A 114 -34.40 10.58 -25.27
N HIS A 115 -33.93 10.42 -24.03
CA HIS A 115 -33.32 11.49 -23.21
C HIS A 115 -31.79 11.52 -23.24
N ALA A 116 -31.12 10.70 -24.08
CA ALA A 116 -29.66 10.60 -24.10
C ALA A 116 -28.96 11.94 -24.37
N ASN A 117 -29.54 12.78 -25.26
CA ASN A 117 -28.95 14.09 -25.58
C ASN A 117 -28.94 15.04 -24.37
N GLU A 118 -29.96 14.99 -23.51
CA GLU A 118 -30.02 15.82 -22.30
C GLU A 118 -29.03 15.35 -21.23
N ILE A 119 -28.88 14.04 -21.07
CA ILE A 119 -27.92 13.43 -20.14
C ILE A 119 -26.49 13.81 -20.55
N ILE A 120 -26.17 13.68 -21.85
CA ILE A 120 -24.87 14.08 -22.40
C ILE A 120 -24.63 15.57 -22.14
N LYS A 121 -25.65 16.41 -22.36
CA LYS A 121 -25.57 17.86 -22.13
C LYS A 121 -25.19 18.21 -20.70
N ARG A 122 -25.83 17.57 -19.71
CA ARG A 122 -25.51 17.78 -18.28
C ARG A 122 -24.07 17.40 -17.97
N HIS A 123 -23.59 16.29 -18.54
CA HIS A 123 -22.22 15.81 -18.30
C HIS A 123 -21.12 16.70 -18.90
N ILE A 124 -21.39 17.39 -20.01
CA ILE A 124 -20.41 18.21 -20.72
C ILE A 124 -20.63 19.71 -20.55
N LEU A 125 -21.55 20.11 -19.66
CA LEU A 125 -21.84 21.51 -19.38
C LEU A 125 -20.59 22.23 -18.85
N LYS A 126 -20.33 23.46 -19.33
CA LYS A 126 -19.13 24.26 -19.01
C LYS A 126 -17.80 23.59 -19.41
N ARG A 127 -17.83 22.55 -20.26
CA ARG A 127 -16.64 21.89 -20.80
C ARG A 127 -16.26 22.52 -22.15
N PRO A 128 -14.98 22.87 -22.37
CA PRO A 128 -14.51 23.28 -23.68
C PRO A 128 -14.30 22.05 -24.58
N VAL A 129 -14.61 22.20 -25.87
CA VAL A 129 -14.49 21.12 -26.87
C VAL A 129 -13.91 21.66 -28.16
N PHE A 130 -13.04 20.88 -28.79
CA PHE A 130 -12.55 21.09 -30.15
C PHE A 130 -13.03 19.97 -31.09
N ARG A 131 -13.09 20.27 -32.38
CA ARG A 131 -13.45 19.29 -33.40
C ARG A 131 -12.42 18.16 -33.45
N GLY A 132 -12.90 16.93 -33.32
CA GLY A 132 -12.09 15.70 -33.29
C GLY A 132 -11.74 15.23 -31.89
N ASP A 133 -12.11 15.98 -30.84
CA ASP A 133 -11.88 15.55 -29.46
C ASP A 133 -12.73 14.34 -29.09
N ILE A 134 -12.12 13.42 -28.34
CA ILE A 134 -12.77 12.31 -27.65
C ILE A 134 -13.22 12.81 -26.28
N ILE A 135 -14.50 12.64 -26.00
CA ILE A 135 -15.18 13.11 -24.79
C ILE A 135 -15.74 11.89 -24.05
N PRO A 136 -15.22 11.58 -22.85
CA PRO A 136 -15.78 10.53 -22.02
C PRO A 136 -17.10 10.97 -21.40
N ILE A 137 -18.15 10.20 -21.63
CA ILE A 137 -19.43 10.32 -20.92
C ILE A 137 -19.55 9.15 -19.95
N ILE A 138 -19.77 9.43 -18.68
CA ILE A 138 -19.97 8.39 -17.68
C ILE A 138 -21.45 8.02 -17.73
N ASN A 139 -21.76 6.78 -18.12
CA ASN A 139 -23.10 6.25 -17.96
C ASN A 139 -23.33 6.02 -16.46
N SER A 140 -24.37 6.61 -15.87
CA SER A 140 -24.67 6.48 -14.44
C SER A 140 -25.86 5.55 -14.24
N MET A 141 -25.84 4.72 -13.20
CA MET A 141 -26.95 3.81 -12.88
C MET A 141 -28.24 4.56 -12.49
N SER A 142 -28.15 5.80 -11.99
CA SER A 142 -29.32 6.61 -11.62
C SER A 142 -30.03 7.24 -12.82
N GLN A 143 -29.33 7.47 -13.94
CA GLN A 143 -29.86 8.00 -15.20
C GLN A 143 -29.16 7.34 -16.40
N PRO A 144 -29.56 6.12 -16.79
CA PRO A 144 -28.90 5.39 -17.87
C PRO A 144 -29.13 6.07 -19.21
N MET A 145 -28.03 6.31 -19.94
CA MET A 145 -28.01 6.93 -21.27
C MET A 145 -28.38 5.93 -22.38
N THR A 146 -28.29 4.63 -22.08
CA THR A 146 -28.48 3.51 -23.02
C THR A 146 -29.43 2.48 -22.44
N GLU A 147 -30.31 1.90 -23.25
CA GLU A 147 -31.35 0.98 -22.79
C GLU A 147 -30.83 -0.40 -22.36
N SER A 148 -29.61 -0.77 -22.77
CA SER A 148 -29.05 -2.13 -22.62
C SER A 148 -27.94 -2.28 -21.57
N LEU A 149 -27.40 -1.21 -20.99
CA LEU A 149 -26.22 -1.28 -20.11
C LEU A 149 -26.53 -0.72 -18.71
N THR A 150 -26.56 -1.63 -17.73
CA THR A 150 -26.81 -1.36 -16.30
C THR A 150 -25.54 -1.11 -15.48
N THR A 151 -24.36 -1.05 -16.11
CA THR A 151 -23.08 -0.80 -15.42
C THR A 151 -22.56 0.61 -15.71
N SER A 152 -21.93 1.23 -14.69
CA SER A 152 -21.26 2.52 -14.83
C SER A 152 -20.03 2.41 -15.74
N GLN A 153 -20.22 2.59 -17.04
CA GLN A 153 -19.17 2.53 -18.04
C GLN A 153 -18.91 3.90 -18.66
N VAL A 154 -17.66 4.16 -19.02
CA VAL A 154 -17.27 5.37 -19.75
C VAL A 154 -17.48 5.13 -21.24
N ILE A 155 -18.39 5.88 -21.84
CA ILE A 155 -18.67 5.87 -23.28
C ILE A 155 -17.91 7.04 -23.92
N PRO A 156 -16.85 6.79 -24.70
CA PRO A 156 -16.15 7.83 -25.44
C PRO A 156 -16.96 8.26 -26.67
N LEU A 157 -17.35 9.53 -26.73
CA LEU A 157 -17.98 10.15 -27.89
C LEU A 157 -17.00 11.07 -28.61
N VAL A 158 -17.01 11.10 -29.93
CA VAL A 158 -16.14 11.97 -30.73
C VAL A 158 -16.91 13.21 -31.19
N ALA A 159 -16.34 14.40 -30.98
CA ALA A 159 -16.85 15.65 -31.50
C ALA A 159 -16.59 15.76 -33.01
N VAL A 160 -17.59 15.43 -33.83
CA VAL A 160 -17.44 15.42 -35.29
C VAL A 160 -17.51 16.83 -35.89
N GLU A 161 -18.38 17.65 -35.31
CA GLU A 161 -18.71 18.97 -35.83
C GLU A 161 -19.09 19.92 -34.69
N THR A 162 -18.62 21.17 -34.77
CA THR A 162 -18.88 22.25 -33.82
C THR A 162 -19.35 23.49 -34.58
N ASP A 163 -20.25 24.28 -34.01
CA ASP A 163 -20.64 25.61 -34.50
C ASP A 163 -20.37 26.66 -33.41
N PRO A 164 -19.42 27.60 -33.62
CA PRO A 164 -18.66 27.89 -34.84
C PRO A 164 -17.61 26.83 -35.24
N ALA A 165 -17.53 26.52 -36.54
CA ALA A 165 -16.64 25.49 -37.07
C ALA A 165 -15.16 25.84 -36.91
N ASN A 166 -14.33 24.82 -36.65
CA ASN A 166 -12.87 24.91 -36.51
C ASN A 166 -12.38 25.88 -35.42
N THR A 167 -13.21 26.16 -34.42
CA THR A 167 -12.82 26.93 -33.23
C THR A 167 -13.05 26.09 -31.96
N ILE A 168 -12.33 26.41 -30.90
CA ILE A 168 -12.57 25.86 -29.57
C ILE A 168 -13.86 26.49 -29.05
N VAL A 169 -14.84 25.68 -28.68
CA VAL A 169 -16.15 26.17 -28.23
C VAL A 169 -16.43 25.75 -26.80
N LEU A 170 -17.13 26.60 -26.05
CA LEU A 170 -17.59 26.30 -24.71
C LEU A 170 -19.03 25.82 -24.75
N ILE A 171 -19.32 24.70 -24.09
CA ILE A 171 -20.68 24.17 -24.03
C ILE A 171 -21.46 24.85 -22.92
N THR A 172 -22.60 25.42 -23.26
CA THR A 172 -23.51 26.13 -22.35
C THR A 172 -24.91 25.53 -22.41
N GLU A 173 -25.83 26.03 -21.58
CA GLU A 173 -27.23 25.59 -21.62
C GLU A 173 -27.93 25.96 -22.94
N ALA A 174 -27.40 26.92 -23.70
CA ALA A 174 -27.93 27.30 -25.01
C ALA A 174 -27.50 26.32 -26.14
N THR A 175 -26.50 25.48 -25.91
CA THR A 175 -25.97 24.58 -26.94
C THR A 175 -26.95 23.44 -27.27
N THR A 176 -27.15 23.19 -28.57
CA THR A 176 -27.90 22.02 -29.07
C THR A 176 -26.95 20.87 -29.37
N ILE A 177 -27.20 19.69 -28.79
CA ILE A 177 -26.37 18.49 -28.95
C ILE A 177 -27.14 17.48 -29.80
N GLU A 178 -26.49 16.98 -30.85
CA GLU A 178 -27.03 15.93 -31.72
C GLU A 178 -26.07 14.74 -31.77
N LEU A 179 -26.60 13.54 -31.54
CA LEU A 179 -25.83 12.30 -31.66
C LEU A 179 -26.08 11.65 -33.03
N ARG A 180 -25.01 11.45 -33.81
CA ARG A 180 -25.07 10.74 -35.10
C ARG A 180 -25.17 9.24 -34.87
N LYS A 181 -26.10 8.60 -35.59
CA LYS A 181 -26.29 7.14 -35.58
C LYS A 181 -25.17 6.37 -36.28
N LYS A 182 -24.46 6.99 -37.22
CA LYS A 182 -23.35 6.34 -37.94
C LYS A 182 -22.05 6.51 -37.15
N PRO A 183 -21.31 5.42 -36.90
CA PRO A 183 -20.03 5.51 -36.23
C PRO A 183 -18.96 6.16 -37.11
N VAL A 184 -17.87 6.59 -36.48
CA VAL A 184 -16.75 7.30 -37.13
C VAL A 184 -15.47 6.44 -37.09
N GLN A 185 -14.77 6.42 -38.23
CA GLN A 185 -13.50 5.71 -38.43
C GLN A 185 -12.28 6.50 -37.95
N GLY A 186 -11.20 5.80 -37.63
CA GLY A 186 -9.90 6.40 -37.25
C GLY A 186 -9.70 6.66 -35.75
N TYR A 187 -10.61 6.20 -34.90
CA TYR A 187 -10.56 6.34 -33.43
C TYR A 187 -10.45 4.99 -32.71
N GLU A 188 -9.94 3.94 -33.37
CA GLU A 188 -9.85 2.56 -32.83
C GLU A 188 -8.98 2.44 -31.57
N LYS A 189 -8.02 3.36 -31.38
CA LYS A 189 -7.17 3.43 -30.19
C LYS A 189 -7.86 4.08 -28.97
N ALA A 190 -9.01 4.73 -29.16
CA ALA A 190 -9.69 5.55 -28.15
C ALA A 190 -10.70 4.80 -27.26
N THR A 191 -10.93 3.52 -27.54
CA THR A 191 -12.18 2.81 -27.18
C THR A 191 -11.98 1.47 -26.50
N ARG A 192 -10.77 0.97 -26.46
CA ARG A 192 -10.50 -0.18 -25.61
C ARG A 192 -10.66 0.34 -24.17
N GLY A 193 -11.47 -0.32 -23.34
CA GLY A 193 -11.58 -0.08 -21.90
C GLY A 193 -10.25 -0.37 -21.22
N VAL A 194 -9.30 0.51 -21.48
CA VAL A 194 -7.86 0.32 -21.33
C VAL A 194 -7.49 0.82 -19.96
N THR A 195 -6.98 -0.09 -19.14
CA THR A 195 -6.17 0.26 -17.97
C THR A 195 -5.07 1.22 -18.42
N THR A 196 -5.14 2.44 -17.92
CA THR A 196 -4.15 3.50 -18.10
C THR A 196 -3.29 3.63 -16.86
N TYR A 197 -2.24 4.45 -16.92
CA TYR A 197 -1.45 4.75 -15.71
C TYR A 197 -2.30 5.39 -14.61
N GLU A 198 -3.38 6.10 -14.97
CA GLU A 198 -4.38 6.65 -14.04
C GLU A 198 -5.17 5.62 -13.26
N ASP A 199 -5.28 4.40 -13.76
CA ASP A 199 -5.96 3.31 -13.10
C ASP A 199 -5.02 2.49 -12.19
N ILE A 200 -3.74 2.88 -12.13
CA ILE A 200 -2.74 2.30 -11.22
C ILE A 200 -2.43 3.31 -10.12
N GLY A 201 -2.68 2.92 -8.87
CA GLY A 201 -2.35 3.69 -7.67
C GLY A 201 -1.00 3.25 -7.11
N GLY A 202 -0.18 4.22 -6.69
CA GLY A 202 1.16 3.95 -6.20
C GLY A 202 2.14 3.45 -7.25
N LEU A 203 3.27 2.89 -6.80
CA LEU A 203 4.32 2.28 -7.62
C LEU A 203 4.97 3.22 -8.65
N GLY A 204 5.03 4.53 -8.34
CA GLY A 204 5.52 5.54 -9.28
C GLY A 204 6.95 5.29 -9.77
N GLN A 205 7.83 4.79 -8.89
CA GLN A 205 9.22 4.49 -9.25
C GLN A 205 9.33 3.25 -10.14
N GLU A 206 8.57 2.20 -9.81
CA GLU A 206 8.52 0.94 -10.54
C GLU A 206 7.95 1.16 -11.94
N ILE A 207 6.86 1.92 -12.04
CA ILE A 207 6.26 2.32 -13.32
C ILE A 207 7.29 3.09 -14.16
N MET A 208 8.00 4.05 -13.57
CA MET A 208 9.03 4.81 -14.29
C MET A 208 10.13 3.89 -14.86
N ARG A 209 10.60 2.90 -14.08
CA ARG A 209 11.59 1.93 -14.55
C ARG A 209 11.05 1.05 -15.69
N VAL A 210 9.83 0.55 -15.56
CA VAL A 210 9.17 -0.26 -16.62
C VAL A 210 9.00 0.59 -17.89
N ARG A 211 8.65 1.88 -17.74
CA ARG A 211 8.54 2.83 -18.85
C ARG A 211 9.86 3.06 -19.57
N GLU A 212 10.95 3.31 -18.85
CA GLU A 212 12.27 3.47 -19.46
C GLU A 212 12.70 2.25 -20.27
N MET A 213 12.31 1.05 -19.85
CA MET A 213 12.70 -0.20 -20.50
C MET A 213 11.82 -0.56 -21.70
N ILE A 214 10.55 -0.14 -21.72
CA ILE A 214 9.59 -0.53 -22.78
C ILE A 214 9.24 0.65 -23.68
N GLU A 215 8.91 1.80 -23.11
CA GLU A 215 8.46 2.97 -23.84
C GLU A 215 9.61 3.63 -24.61
N MET A 216 10.81 3.70 -24.01
CA MET A 216 11.97 4.36 -24.63
C MET A 216 12.45 3.66 -25.91
N PRO A 217 12.64 2.32 -25.94
CA PRO A 217 13.03 1.62 -27.17
C PRO A 217 11.99 1.75 -28.29
N MET A 218 10.69 1.74 -27.94
CA MET A 218 9.61 1.78 -28.91
C MET A 218 9.40 3.18 -29.50
N LYS A 219 9.47 4.24 -28.68
CA LYS A 219 9.21 5.62 -29.14
C LYS A 219 10.44 6.30 -29.72
N HIS A 220 11.62 5.97 -29.21
CA HIS A 220 12.88 6.62 -29.59
C HIS A 220 13.99 5.62 -29.96
N PRO A 221 13.76 4.73 -30.96
CA PRO A 221 14.77 3.76 -31.39
C PRO A 221 16.06 4.43 -31.89
N GLU A 222 15.98 5.69 -32.36
CA GLU A 222 17.13 6.49 -32.79
C GLU A 222 18.16 6.73 -31.67
N LEU A 223 17.73 6.80 -30.40
CA LEU A 223 18.65 7.02 -29.28
C LEU A 223 19.55 5.79 -29.05
N PHE A 224 18.96 4.60 -29.10
CA PHE A 224 19.69 3.33 -28.96
C PHE A 224 20.63 3.09 -30.13
N ALA A 225 20.17 3.40 -31.35
CA ALA A 225 21.00 3.32 -32.55
C ALA A 225 22.19 4.30 -32.49
N HIS A 226 21.99 5.53 -32.03
CA HIS A 226 23.06 6.51 -31.90
C HIS A 226 24.11 6.13 -30.85
N LEU A 227 23.65 5.58 -29.72
CA LEU A 227 24.51 5.12 -28.63
C LEU A 227 25.15 3.74 -28.91
N ASN A 228 24.74 3.07 -29.98
CA ASN A 228 25.17 1.72 -30.35
C ASN A 228 25.01 0.72 -29.20
N ILE A 229 23.87 0.79 -28.53
CA ILE A 229 23.46 -0.12 -27.44
C ILE A 229 22.21 -0.89 -27.85
N GLU A 230 22.12 -2.14 -27.41
CA GLU A 230 20.91 -2.94 -27.62
C GLU A 230 19.85 -2.60 -26.55
N PRO A 231 18.57 -2.48 -26.93
CA PRO A 231 17.48 -2.34 -25.98
C PRO A 231 17.29 -3.62 -25.16
N PRO A 232 16.74 -3.53 -23.94
CA PRO A 232 16.50 -4.70 -23.11
C PRO A 232 15.47 -5.63 -23.77
N LYS A 233 15.75 -6.94 -23.83
CA LYS A 233 14.85 -7.92 -24.46
C LYS A 233 13.75 -8.40 -23.52
N GLY A 234 14.08 -8.53 -22.24
CA GLY A 234 13.19 -9.09 -21.24
C GLY A 234 13.25 -8.39 -19.87
N VAL A 235 12.09 -8.23 -19.25
CA VAL A 235 11.93 -7.71 -17.89
C VAL A 235 11.19 -8.72 -17.01
N ILE A 236 11.71 -9.02 -15.82
CA ILE A 236 11.01 -9.82 -14.81
C ILE A 236 10.39 -8.88 -13.76
N LEU A 237 9.07 -8.97 -13.59
CA LEU A 237 8.33 -8.36 -12.51
C LEU A 237 8.14 -9.39 -11.38
N TYR A 238 8.66 -9.12 -10.19
CA TYR A 238 8.52 -10.05 -9.06
C TYR A 238 8.08 -9.36 -7.77
N GLY A 239 7.42 -10.10 -6.87
CA GLY A 239 6.84 -9.54 -5.65
C GLY A 239 5.68 -10.37 -5.09
N PRO A 240 5.00 -9.96 -4.02
CA PRO A 240 3.81 -10.65 -3.53
C PRO A 240 2.68 -10.72 -4.57
N PRO A 241 1.78 -11.72 -4.49
CA PRO A 241 0.59 -11.78 -5.33
C PRO A 241 -0.35 -10.60 -5.03
N GLY A 242 -1.15 -10.19 -6.01
CA GLY A 242 -2.15 -9.11 -5.82
C GLY A 242 -1.59 -7.68 -5.77
N THR A 243 -0.30 -7.49 -6.05
CA THR A 243 0.37 -6.17 -6.16
C THR A 243 0.15 -5.47 -7.51
N GLY A 244 -0.52 -6.12 -8.47
CA GLY A 244 -0.90 -5.50 -9.74
C GLY A 244 0.11 -5.64 -10.89
N LYS A 245 1.02 -6.63 -10.86
CA LYS A 245 2.03 -6.86 -11.92
C LYS A 245 1.42 -6.93 -13.32
N THR A 246 0.32 -7.67 -13.46
CA THR A 246 -0.42 -7.83 -14.71
C THR A 246 -1.10 -6.51 -15.15
N LEU A 247 -1.55 -5.69 -14.20
CA LEU A 247 -2.13 -4.38 -14.49
C LEU A 247 -1.07 -3.40 -15.00
N ILE A 248 0.12 -3.38 -14.40
CA ILE A 248 1.25 -2.54 -14.85
C ILE A 248 1.64 -2.88 -16.29
N ALA A 249 1.82 -4.16 -16.60
CA ALA A 249 2.20 -4.58 -17.95
C ALA A 249 1.13 -4.19 -18.99
N LYS A 250 -0.15 -4.38 -18.67
CA LYS A 250 -1.28 -3.96 -19.53
C LYS A 250 -1.29 -2.45 -19.74
N ALA A 251 -1.11 -1.66 -18.69
CA ALA A 251 -1.11 -0.20 -18.80
C ALA A 251 0.06 0.31 -19.66
N VAL A 252 1.25 -0.27 -19.47
CA VAL A 252 2.45 0.13 -20.22
C VAL A 252 2.31 -0.17 -21.71
N ALA A 253 1.83 -1.36 -22.07
CA ALA A 253 1.62 -1.73 -23.47
C ALA A 253 0.57 -0.83 -24.15
N ASN A 254 -0.49 -0.48 -23.41
CA ASN A 254 -1.52 0.39 -23.95
C ASN A 254 -1.05 1.84 -24.15
N GLU A 255 -0.28 2.42 -23.23
CA GLU A 255 0.24 3.79 -23.40
C GLU A 255 1.40 3.85 -24.41
N SER A 256 2.19 2.79 -24.56
CA SER A 256 3.17 2.70 -25.66
C SER A 256 2.48 2.53 -27.02
N GLY A 257 1.20 2.16 -27.04
CA GLY A 257 0.43 1.88 -28.25
C GLY A 257 0.84 0.59 -28.93
N ALA A 258 1.43 -0.34 -28.16
CA ALA A 258 1.89 -1.64 -28.61
C ALA A 258 0.79 -2.72 -28.50
N SER A 259 0.86 -3.74 -29.34
CA SER A 259 -0.02 -4.91 -29.26
C SER A 259 0.30 -5.73 -28.00
N PHE A 260 -0.70 -6.13 -27.23
CA PHE A 260 -0.51 -6.86 -25.97
C PHE A 260 -0.87 -8.34 -26.13
N HIS A 261 0.13 -9.23 -26.05
CA HIS A 261 -0.04 -10.68 -26.11
C HIS A 261 0.07 -11.26 -24.71
N TYR A 262 -1.04 -11.77 -24.17
CA TYR A 262 -1.11 -12.35 -22.83
C TYR A 262 -0.92 -13.86 -22.86
N ILE A 263 -0.03 -14.37 -22.01
CA ILE A 263 0.24 -15.79 -21.80
C ILE A 263 0.11 -16.09 -20.31
N ALA A 264 -0.80 -16.97 -19.93
CA ALA A 264 -0.83 -17.51 -18.57
C ALA A 264 0.05 -18.77 -18.47
N GLY A 265 0.98 -18.78 -17.51
CA GLY A 265 1.94 -19.86 -17.30
C GLY A 265 1.33 -21.27 -17.35
N PRO A 266 0.31 -21.55 -16.52
CA PRO A 266 -0.36 -22.85 -16.48
C PRO A 266 -1.07 -23.25 -17.78
N GLU A 267 -1.52 -22.30 -18.60
CA GLU A 267 -2.24 -22.60 -19.84
C GLU A 267 -1.34 -23.17 -20.93
N ILE A 268 -0.03 -22.87 -20.87
CA ILE A 268 0.94 -23.38 -21.84
C ILE A 268 1.26 -24.85 -21.59
N VAL A 269 1.23 -25.31 -20.33
CA VAL A 269 1.60 -26.68 -19.96
C VAL A 269 0.46 -27.64 -20.31
N GLY A 270 0.51 -28.18 -21.52
CA GLY A 270 -0.48 -29.11 -22.06
C GLY A 270 -0.19 -30.55 -21.64
N LYS A 271 -1.21 -31.41 -21.72
CA LYS A 271 -1.07 -32.86 -21.48
C LYS A 271 -0.44 -33.59 -22.67
N PHE A 272 -0.49 -32.99 -23.86
CA PHE A 272 -0.04 -33.61 -25.11
C PHE A 272 1.35 -33.12 -25.52
N TYR A 273 2.12 -34.03 -26.13
CA TYR A 273 3.51 -33.80 -26.50
C TYR A 273 3.63 -32.77 -27.63
N GLY A 274 4.51 -31.77 -27.48
CA GLY A 274 4.83 -30.77 -28.50
C GLY A 274 3.82 -29.62 -28.67
N GLU A 275 2.59 -29.76 -28.18
CA GLU A 275 1.54 -28.73 -28.26
C GLU A 275 1.95 -27.43 -27.55
N SER A 276 2.57 -27.55 -26.37
CA SER A 276 3.09 -26.42 -25.60
C SER A 276 4.18 -25.63 -26.32
N GLU A 277 5.06 -26.32 -27.06
CA GLU A 277 6.17 -25.70 -27.79
C GLU A 277 5.67 -24.96 -29.04
N GLU A 278 4.74 -25.58 -29.77
CA GLU A 278 4.12 -24.98 -30.96
C GLU A 278 3.29 -23.75 -30.57
N ARG A 279 2.53 -23.83 -29.46
CA ARG A 279 1.74 -22.69 -28.96
C ARG A 279 2.63 -21.51 -28.58
N LEU A 280 3.75 -21.75 -27.87
CA LEU A 280 4.71 -20.68 -27.56
C LEU A 280 5.31 -20.07 -28.82
N ARG A 281 5.72 -20.90 -29.78
CA ARG A 281 6.29 -20.41 -31.05
C ARG A 281 5.30 -19.53 -31.80
N LYS A 282 4.06 -19.98 -31.94
CA LYS A 282 3.01 -19.23 -32.64
C LYS A 282 2.77 -17.86 -32.00
N ILE A 283 2.72 -17.78 -30.67
CA ILE A 283 2.51 -16.49 -29.98
C ILE A 283 3.67 -15.52 -30.21
N PHE A 284 4.91 -16.01 -30.21
CA PHE A 284 6.08 -15.18 -30.54
C PHE A 284 6.08 -14.73 -32.01
N GLU A 285 5.67 -15.59 -32.94
CA GLU A 285 5.51 -15.24 -34.35
C GLU A 285 4.42 -14.19 -34.56
N ASP A 286 3.24 -14.38 -33.95
CA ASP A 286 2.12 -13.42 -34.00
C ASP A 286 2.54 -12.06 -33.41
N ALA A 287 3.24 -12.07 -32.27
CA ALA A 287 3.75 -10.84 -31.65
C ALA A 287 4.80 -10.11 -32.51
N THR A 288 5.62 -10.86 -33.25
CA THR A 288 6.60 -10.29 -34.19
C THR A 288 5.88 -9.64 -35.39
N GLN A 289 4.81 -10.25 -35.88
CA GLN A 289 3.99 -9.68 -36.96
C GLN A 289 3.23 -8.41 -36.53
N ASP A 290 2.77 -8.38 -35.27
CA ASP A 290 2.01 -7.28 -34.68
C ASP A 290 2.91 -6.17 -34.08
N ALA A 291 4.22 -6.17 -34.39
CA ALA A 291 5.19 -5.23 -33.86
C ALA A 291 4.83 -3.76 -34.18
N PRO A 292 4.96 -2.81 -33.22
CA PRO A 292 5.50 -2.97 -31.87
C PRO A 292 4.55 -3.72 -30.92
N SER A 293 5.08 -4.68 -30.15
CA SER A 293 4.28 -5.55 -29.30
C SER A 293 4.96 -5.88 -27.97
N VAL A 294 4.14 -6.26 -26.98
CA VAL A 294 4.55 -6.68 -25.65
C VAL A 294 4.01 -8.09 -25.40
N ILE A 295 4.91 -9.03 -25.13
CA ILE A 295 4.56 -10.39 -24.72
C ILE A 295 4.59 -10.43 -23.19
N PHE A 296 3.46 -10.66 -22.55
CA PHE A 296 3.36 -10.80 -21.10
C PHE A 296 3.14 -12.26 -20.72
N ILE A 297 4.08 -12.82 -19.95
CA ILE A 297 4.04 -14.18 -19.42
C ILE A 297 3.77 -14.10 -17.92
N ASP A 298 2.54 -14.39 -17.51
CA ASP A 298 2.18 -14.50 -16.10
C ASP A 298 2.60 -15.86 -15.54
N GLU A 299 2.93 -15.91 -14.25
CA GLU A 299 3.41 -17.13 -13.57
C GLU A 299 4.51 -17.87 -14.34
N ILE A 300 5.54 -17.13 -14.79
CA ILE A 300 6.65 -17.69 -15.59
C ILE A 300 7.39 -18.82 -14.88
N ASP A 301 7.35 -18.87 -13.54
CA ASP A 301 7.89 -19.96 -12.74
C ASP A 301 7.18 -21.31 -12.96
N SER A 302 5.94 -21.29 -13.48
CA SER A 302 5.22 -22.51 -13.88
C SER A 302 5.72 -23.09 -15.21
N ILE A 303 6.14 -22.23 -16.13
CA ILE A 303 6.70 -22.63 -17.43
C ILE A 303 8.20 -22.92 -17.30
N ALA A 304 8.89 -22.20 -16.43
CA ALA A 304 10.33 -22.27 -16.27
C ALA A 304 10.85 -22.41 -14.83
N PRO A 305 10.46 -23.50 -14.14
CA PRO A 305 11.02 -23.86 -12.85
C PRO A 305 12.51 -24.24 -12.94
N LYS A 306 13.22 -24.17 -11.81
CA LYS A 306 14.59 -24.70 -11.66
C LYS A 306 14.68 -26.17 -12.08
N ARG A 307 15.67 -26.49 -12.91
CA ARG A 307 15.92 -27.85 -13.47
C ARG A 307 16.02 -28.96 -12.42
N GLU A 308 16.50 -28.64 -11.23
CA GLU A 308 16.63 -29.57 -10.10
C GLU A 308 15.27 -30.00 -9.52
N ASN A 309 14.25 -29.15 -9.64
CA ASN A 309 12.91 -29.38 -9.11
C ASN A 309 11.97 -30.04 -10.14
N VAL A 310 12.42 -30.20 -11.38
CA VAL A 310 11.61 -30.68 -12.50
C VAL A 310 11.73 -32.20 -12.65
N THR A 311 10.63 -32.90 -12.44
CA THR A 311 10.50 -34.35 -12.64
C THR A 311 10.08 -34.72 -14.08
N GLY A 312 9.39 -33.83 -14.80
CA GLY A 312 8.87 -34.08 -16.15
C GLY A 312 9.79 -33.66 -17.29
N GLU A 313 9.89 -34.48 -18.36
CA GLU A 313 10.64 -34.11 -19.57
C GLU A 313 10.00 -32.96 -20.36
N VAL A 314 8.67 -32.83 -20.32
CA VAL A 314 7.92 -31.81 -21.07
C VAL A 314 8.32 -30.40 -20.61
N GLU A 315 8.34 -30.15 -19.30
CA GLU A 315 8.72 -28.86 -18.71
C GLU A 315 10.14 -28.45 -19.13
N ARG A 316 11.11 -29.36 -19.11
CA ARG A 316 12.49 -29.06 -19.52
C ARG A 316 12.59 -28.59 -20.97
N ARG A 317 11.73 -29.12 -21.86
CA ARG A 317 11.73 -28.76 -23.28
C ARG A 317 11.05 -27.43 -23.51
N VAL A 318 9.96 -27.16 -22.82
CA VAL A 318 9.28 -25.86 -22.85
C VAL A 318 10.25 -24.75 -22.40
N VAL A 319 11.05 -24.99 -21.35
CA VAL A 319 12.13 -24.07 -20.94
C VAL A 319 13.16 -23.88 -22.05
N ALA A 320 13.65 -24.96 -22.65
CA ALA A 320 14.63 -24.88 -23.74
C ALA A 320 14.08 -24.12 -24.96
N GLN A 321 12.81 -24.31 -25.29
CA GLN A 321 12.13 -23.61 -26.37
C GLN A 321 11.99 -22.12 -26.06
N LEU A 322 11.58 -21.73 -24.84
CA LEU A 322 11.49 -20.34 -24.42
C LEU A 322 12.87 -19.64 -24.49
N LEU A 323 13.93 -20.31 -24.03
CA LEU A 323 15.30 -19.81 -24.15
C LEU A 323 15.70 -19.58 -25.62
N THR A 324 15.37 -20.52 -26.49
CA THR A 324 15.66 -20.43 -27.93
C THR A 324 14.90 -19.28 -28.59
N LEU A 325 13.64 -19.08 -28.22
CA LEU A 325 12.82 -17.98 -28.73
C LEU A 325 13.40 -16.62 -28.30
N LEU A 326 13.77 -16.46 -27.02
CA LEU A 326 14.38 -15.22 -26.51
C LEU A 326 15.73 -14.91 -27.17
N ASP A 327 16.57 -15.92 -27.35
CA ASP A 327 17.87 -15.76 -28.00
C ASP A 327 17.72 -15.42 -29.49
N GLY A 328 16.67 -15.96 -30.15
CA GLY A 328 16.34 -15.75 -31.56
C GLY A 328 15.63 -14.44 -31.89
N MET A 329 15.30 -13.61 -30.89
CA MET A 329 14.70 -12.29 -31.12
C MET A 329 15.78 -11.31 -31.64
N GLU A 330 15.78 -11.08 -32.95
CA GLU A 330 16.70 -10.15 -33.65
C GLU A 330 16.11 -8.75 -33.87
N GLU A 331 14.81 -8.55 -33.62
CA GLU A 331 14.18 -7.24 -33.81
C GLU A 331 14.72 -6.23 -32.80
N ARG A 332 15.09 -5.03 -33.29
CA ARG A 332 15.77 -3.95 -32.54
C ARG A 332 14.87 -3.28 -31.48
N GLY A 333 14.34 -4.05 -30.54
CA GLY A 333 13.53 -3.55 -29.42
C GLY A 333 12.08 -3.21 -29.75
N GLN A 334 11.53 -3.73 -30.87
CA GLN A 334 10.11 -3.58 -31.19
C GLN A 334 9.21 -4.61 -30.48
N VAL A 335 9.78 -5.72 -30.03
CA VAL A 335 9.10 -6.73 -29.22
C VAL A 335 9.82 -6.85 -27.89
N VAL A 336 9.08 -6.68 -26.79
CA VAL A 336 9.62 -6.80 -25.43
C VAL A 336 8.87 -7.88 -24.66
N VAL A 337 9.59 -8.73 -23.94
CA VAL A 337 9.02 -9.81 -23.13
C VAL A 337 8.99 -9.41 -21.66
N ILE A 338 7.82 -9.51 -21.02
CA ILE A 338 7.65 -9.26 -19.59
C ILE A 338 7.25 -10.58 -18.92
N GLY A 339 8.05 -11.07 -17.98
CA GLY A 339 7.71 -12.22 -17.14
C GLY A 339 7.25 -11.75 -15.76
N ALA A 340 6.12 -12.24 -15.27
CA ALA A 340 5.68 -12.01 -13.89
C ALA A 340 5.83 -13.30 -13.07
N THR A 341 6.36 -13.18 -11.85
CA THR A 341 6.43 -14.29 -10.90
C THR A 341 6.26 -13.80 -9.47
N ASN A 342 5.76 -14.64 -8.57
CA ASN A 342 5.80 -14.33 -7.15
C ASN A 342 7.16 -14.65 -6.53
N ARG A 343 7.94 -15.55 -7.16
CA ARG A 343 9.17 -16.11 -6.61
C ARG A 343 10.27 -16.12 -7.66
N VAL A 344 11.09 -15.05 -7.69
CA VAL A 344 12.23 -14.93 -8.61
C VAL A 344 13.27 -16.06 -8.44
N ASP A 345 13.33 -16.68 -7.25
CA ASP A 345 14.19 -17.82 -6.96
C ASP A 345 13.63 -19.17 -7.43
N ALA A 346 12.38 -19.23 -7.91
CA ALA A 346 11.80 -20.43 -8.50
C ALA A 346 12.16 -20.61 -9.98
N ILE A 347 12.51 -19.52 -10.67
CA ILE A 347 12.81 -19.48 -12.10
C ILE A 347 14.19 -20.10 -12.42
N ASP A 348 14.34 -20.76 -13.57
CA ASP A 348 15.63 -21.23 -14.10
C ASP A 348 16.63 -20.05 -14.21
N PRO A 349 17.82 -20.12 -13.56
CA PRO A 349 18.85 -19.09 -13.63
C PRO A 349 19.34 -18.75 -15.05
N ALA A 350 19.15 -19.65 -16.02
CA ALA A 350 19.49 -19.39 -17.42
C ALA A 350 18.64 -18.29 -18.05
N LEU A 351 17.39 -18.11 -17.60
CA LEU A 351 16.51 -17.04 -18.09
C LEU A 351 16.95 -15.65 -17.61
N ARG A 352 17.59 -15.58 -16.44
CA ARG A 352 18.05 -14.34 -15.78
C ARG A 352 19.40 -13.84 -16.28
N ARG A 353 19.95 -14.45 -17.33
CA ARG A 353 21.25 -14.07 -17.90
C ARG A 353 21.07 -12.93 -18.90
N PRO A 354 22.08 -12.04 -19.02
CA PRO A 354 22.07 -11.00 -20.04
C PRO A 354 21.85 -11.56 -21.47
N GLY A 355 21.05 -10.86 -22.26
CA GLY A 355 20.54 -11.28 -23.58
C GLY A 355 19.14 -11.92 -23.54
N ARG A 356 18.52 -12.04 -22.36
CA ARG A 356 17.21 -12.67 -22.13
C ARG A 356 16.38 -11.78 -21.21
N PHE A 357 16.19 -12.16 -19.95
CA PHE A 357 15.64 -11.28 -18.93
C PHE A 357 16.76 -10.50 -18.26
N ASP A 358 17.07 -9.35 -18.83
CA ASP A 358 18.21 -8.50 -18.45
C ASP A 358 17.92 -7.65 -17.21
N ARG A 359 16.64 -7.48 -16.90
CA ARG A 359 16.15 -6.58 -15.86
C ARG A 359 15.18 -7.28 -14.95
N GLU A 360 15.35 -7.04 -13.66
CA GLU A 360 14.47 -7.51 -12.61
C GLU A 360 13.93 -6.30 -11.85
N ILE A 361 12.61 -6.22 -11.72
CA ILE A 361 11.92 -5.14 -11.02
C ILE A 361 11.11 -5.78 -9.90
N HIS A 362 11.46 -5.41 -8.68
CA HIS A 362 10.70 -5.76 -7.50
C HIS A 362 9.48 -4.85 -7.38
N ILE A 363 8.30 -5.44 -7.23
CA ILE A 363 7.05 -4.76 -6.91
C ILE A 363 6.70 -5.15 -5.47
N GLY A 364 6.94 -4.20 -4.56
CA GLY A 364 6.73 -4.39 -3.13
C GLY A 364 5.26 -4.24 -2.70
N VAL A 365 5.05 -4.36 -1.40
CA VAL A 365 3.77 -4.00 -0.76
C VAL A 365 3.66 -2.47 -0.76
N PRO A 366 2.50 -1.88 -1.13
CA PRO A 366 2.32 -0.44 -1.19
C PRO A 366 2.48 0.24 0.17
N ASP A 367 3.10 1.43 0.19
CA ASP A 367 3.21 2.28 1.38
C ASP A 367 1.88 2.99 1.72
N THR A 368 1.82 3.77 2.80
CA THR A 368 0.58 4.46 3.20
C THR A 368 0.06 5.42 2.13
N LYS A 369 0.96 6.10 1.40
CA LYS A 369 0.58 7.03 0.33
C LYS A 369 0.09 6.26 -0.90
N ASP A 370 0.76 5.17 -1.26
CA ASP A 370 0.35 4.28 -2.35
C ASP A 370 -1.02 3.66 -2.06
N ARG A 371 -1.25 3.17 -0.83
CA ARG A 371 -2.56 2.62 -0.42
C ARG A 371 -3.65 3.67 -0.49
N TYR A 372 -3.37 4.92 -0.11
CA TYR A 372 -4.29 6.04 -0.26
C TYR A 372 -4.66 6.26 -1.73
N GLU A 373 -3.68 6.29 -2.65
CA GLU A 373 -3.94 6.42 -4.09
C GLU A 373 -4.77 5.24 -4.64
N ILE A 374 -4.46 4.01 -4.21
CA ILE A 374 -5.23 2.81 -4.60
C ILE A 374 -6.67 2.91 -4.11
N LEU A 375 -6.89 3.32 -2.86
CA LEU A 375 -8.22 3.53 -2.29
C LEU A 375 -8.99 4.62 -3.06
N GLN A 376 -8.34 5.72 -3.45
CA GLN A 376 -8.97 6.76 -4.28
C GLN A 376 -9.43 6.21 -5.64
N ILE A 377 -8.67 5.30 -6.24
CA ILE A 377 -9.02 4.67 -7.52
C ILE A 377 -10.20 3.72 -7.36
N HIS A 378 -10.20 2.86 -6.33
CA HIS A 378 -11.27 1.87 -6.13
C HIS A 378 -12.58 2.47 -5.61
N THR A 379 -12.51 3.59 -4.88
CA THR A 379 -13.69 4.35 -4.44
C THR A 379 -14.21 5.32 -5.50
N ARG A 380 -13.59 5.35 -6.67
CA ARG A 380 -13.98 6.22 -7.77
C ARG A 380 -15.36 5.83 -8.30
N GLY A 381 -16.34 6.72 -8.13
CA GLY A 381 -17.72 6.49 -8.57
C GLY A 381 -18.58 5.73 -7.56
N MET A 382 -18.02 5.39 -6.39
CA MET A 382 -18.75 4.80 -5.28
C MET A 382 -19.44 5.90 -4.46
N PRO A 383 -20.75 5.79 -4.17
CA PRO A 383 -21.43 6.72 -3.28
C PRO A 383 -20.97 6.45 -1.84
N ILE A 384 -20.15 7.34 -1.27
CA ILE A 384 -19.67 7.25 0.11
C ILE A 384 -20.37 8.31 0.96
N GLU A 385 -20.77 7.92 2.16
CA GLU A 385 -21.42 8.80 3.13
C GLU A 385 -20.52 9.96 3.47
N LYS A 386 -21.09 11.17 3.42
CA LYS A 386 -20.43 12.41 3.75
C LYS A 386 -20.99 12.82 5.11
N ASP A 387 -20.20 12.77 6.18
CA ASP A 387 -20.65 13.17 7.53
C ASP A 387 -21.37 14.53 7.47
N GLU A 388 -22.66 14.54 7.77
CA GLU A 388 -23.49 15.75 7.89
C GLU A 388 -23.54 16.32 9.31
N GLU A 389 -22.69 15.86 10.23
CA GLU A 389 -22.63 16.46 11.57
C GLU A 389 -21.77 17.72 11.56
N THR A 390 -22.39 18.85 11.19
CA THR A 390 -22.52 20.04 12.05
C THR A 390 -23.46 21.01 11.31
N ARG A 391 -24.76 20.71 11.23
CA ARG A 391 -25.73 21.81 11.22
C ARG A 391 -25.60 22.48 12.57
N MET A 392 -25.01 23.68 12.59
CA MET A 392 -25.07 24.58 13.72
C MET A 392 -26.49 24.52 14.28
N SER A 393 -26.59 24.23 15.58
CA SER A 393 -27.78 24.49 16.37
C SER A 393 -28.37 25.82 15.92
N GLU A 394 -29.54 25.78 15.29
CA GLU A 394 -30.36 26.98 15.16
C GLU A 394 -30.46 27.56 16.58
N PRO A 395 -30.07 28.82 16.80
CA PRO A 395 -30.36 29.44 18.08
C PRO A 395 -31.88 29.60 18.13
N GLU A 396 -32.53 28.77 18.94
CA GLU A 396 -33.86 29.06 19.47
C GLU A 396 -33.74 30.36 20.29
N SER A 397 -33.94 31.49 19.63
CA SER A 397 -34.32 32.73 20.28
C SER A 397 -35.58 33.24 19.60
N GLU A 398 -36.73 32.88 20.17
CA GLU A 398 -37.97 33.61 19.97
C GLU A 398 -37.73 35.08 20.32
N VAL A 399 -37.74 35.93 19.31
CA VAL A 399 -37.92 37.38 19.48
C VAL A 399 -39.20 37.74 18.75
N GLU A 400 -40.28 37.92 19.52
CA GLU A 400 -41.47 38.63 19.04
C GLU A 400 -41.06 40.05 18.64
N ILE A 401 -41.23 40.41 17.37
CA ILE A 401 -41.18 41.80 16.93
C ILE A 401 -42.53 42.14 16.32
N GLU A 402 -43.19 43.11 16.96
CA GLU A 402 -44.44 43.71 16.54
C GLU A 402 -44.31 44.39 15.17
N ALA A 403 -45.43 44.38 14.44
CA ALA A 403 -45.57 44.90 13.10
C ALA A 403 -45.22 46.39 12.98
N GLY A 404 -44.42 46.70 11.96
CA GLY A 404 -44.37 48.01 11.32
C GLY A 404 -42.97 48.62 11.25
N THR A 405 -42.32 48.52 10.09
CA THR A 405 -41.92 49.67 9.24
C THR A 405 -41.04 49.20 8.08
N GLU A 406 -41.15 49.94 6.98
CA GLU A 406 -40.53 49.74 5.66
C GLU A 406 -39.01 49.52 5.70
N VAL A 407 -38.55 48.26 5.70
CA VAL A 407 -37.20 47.86 5.25
C VAL A 407 -37.25 46.45 4.64
N GLU A 408 -38.06 46.25 3.60
CA GLU A 408 -38.20 44.95 2.90
C GLU A 408 -37.46 44.88 1.55
N ALA A 409 -36.45 45.75 1.28
CA ALA A 409 -35.79 45.77 -0.04
C ALA A 409 -34.25 45.78 -0.04
N GLU A 410 -33.56 45.64 1.11
CA GLU A 410 -32.08 45.72 1.14
C GLU A 410 -31.37 44.56 1.88
N ILE A 411 -32.04 43.45 2.22
CA ILE A 411 -31.41 42.24 2.82
C ILE A 411 -31.72 40.96 2.01
N GLU A 412 -31.92 41.08 0.69
CA GLU A 412 -31.98 39.92 -0.23
C GLU A 412 -30.77 39.83 -1.18
N ALA A 413 -29.70 40.59 -0.91
CA ALA A 413 -28.44 40.47 -1.62
C ALA A 413 -27.34 39.98 -0.66
N GLU A 414 -26.56 39.00 -1.11
CA GLU A 414 -25.42 38.36 -0.42
C GLU A 414 -25.71 37.21 0.56
N ILE A 415 -26.36 36.14 0.08
CA ILE A 415 -25.86 34.78 0.35
C ILE A 415 -25.99 33.94 -0.94
N GLU A 416 -25.13 34.21 -1.94
CA GLU A 416 -24.81 33.16 -2.92
C GLU A 416 -23.99 32.11 -2.18
N VAL A 417 -24.64 31.04 -1.75
CA VAL A 417 -23.96 29.86 -1.21
C VAL A 417 -23.16 29.26 -2.38
N ASP A 418 -21.84 29.46 -2.37
CA ASP A 418 -20.94 28.90 -3.38
C ASP A 418 -20.98 27.36 -3.27
N GLU A 419 -21.82 26.72 -4.10
CA GLU A 419 -21.95 25.26 -4.18
C GLU A 419 -20.58 24.57 -4.36
N ALA A 420 -19.61 25.26 -4.96
CA ALA A 420 -18.25 24.77 -5.14
C ALA A 420 -17.43 24.76 -3.82
N ALA A 421 -17.74 25.64 -2.86
CA ALA A 421 -17.11 25.65 -1.54
C ALA A 421 -17.61 24.48 -0.68
N ILE A 422 -18.91 24.20 -0.70
CA ILE A 422 -19.52 23.06 0.00
C ILE A 422 -19.00 21.73 -0.57
N ASP A 423 -18.86 21.63 -1.90
CA ASP A 423 -18.32 20.44 -2.54
C ASP A 423 -16.81 20.24 -2.26
N ARG A 424 -16.05 21.33 -2.01
CA ARG A 424 -14.64 21.25 -1.56
C ARG A 424 -14.54 20.70 -0.13
N GLU A 425 -15.29 21.25 0.80
CA GLU A 425 -15.26 20.83 2.21
C GLU A 425 -15.70 19.37 2.37
N LYS A 426 -16.75 18.97 1.64
CA LYS A 426 -17.21 17.56 1.57
C LYS A 426 -16.13 16.62 1.03
N LYS A 427 -15.34 17.04 0.04
CA LYS A 427 -14.24 16.24 -0.53
C LYS A 427 -13.04 16.13 0.40
N GLU A 428 -12.72 17.17 1.14
CA GLU A 428 -11.63 17.13 2.13
C GLU A 428 -11.93 16.10 3.22
N LYS A 429 -13.17 16.03 3.72
CA LYS A 429 -13.59 15.02 4.70
C LYS A 429 -13.46 13.59 4.17
N THR A 430 -13.88 13.32 2.93
CA THR A 430 -13.71 12.00 2.31
C THR A 430 -12.23 11.65 2.15
N ASN A 431 -11.40 12.60 1.72
CA ASN A 431 -9.95 12.38 1.57
C ASN A 431 -9.27 12.10 2.92
N LEU A 432 -9.66 12.80 3.98
CA LEU A 432 -9.20 12.52 5.34
C LEU A 432 -9.56 11.10 5.79
N TYR A 433 -10.78 10.64 5.47
CA TYR A 433 -11.21 9.29 5.82
C TYR A 433 -10.45 8.20 5.04
N LEU A 434 -10.22 8.39 3.74
CA LEU A 434 -9.42 7.45 2.95
C LEU A 434 -7.97 7.38 3.45
N MET A 435 -7.41 8.50 3.91
CA MET A 435 -6.08 8.51 4.54
C MET A 435 -6.08 7.71 5.85
N TYR A 436 -7.11 7.90 6.69
CA TYR A 436 -7.30 7.11 7.91
C TYR A 436 -7.41 5.60 7.63
N LEU A 437 -8.12 5.20 6.57
CA LEU A 437 -8.16 3.79 6.14
C LEU A 437 -6.80 3.29 5.63
N ALA A 438 -6.05 4.12 4.91
CA ALA A 438 -4.71 3.77 4.43
C ALA A 438 -3.74 3.49 5.58
N GLU A 439 -3.81 4.27 6.68
CA GLU A 439 -3.00 4.06 7.88
C GLU A 439 -3.31 2.72 8.58
N ARG A 440 -4.56 2.27 8.54
CA ARG A 440 -5.03 1.04 9.21
C ARG A 440 -4.95 -0.23 8.37
N THR A 441 -4.57 -0.12 7.10
CA THR A 441 -4.47 -1.23 6.13
C THR A 441 -3.02 -1.64 5.88
N GLN A 442 -2.18 -1.60 6.92
CA GLN A 442 -0.78 -1.99 6.80
C GLN A 442 -0.66 -3.44 6.32
N GLY A 443 0.21 -3.67 5.32
CA GLY A 443 0.40 -4.99 4.71
C GLY A 443 -0.63 -5.37 3.65
N PHE A 444 -1.68 -4.57 3.42
CA PHE A 444 -2.66 -4.84 2.36
C PHE A 444 -2.03 -4.56 0.99
N VAL A 445 -2.22 -5.46 0.04
CA VAL A 445 -1.88 -5.23 -1.37
C VAL A 445 -3.05 -4.62 -2.13
N GLY A 446 -2.84 -4.18 -3.37
CA GLY A 446 -3.91 -3.59 -4.19
C GLY A 446 -5.15 -4.47 -4.32
N ALA A 447 -4.96 -5.79 -4.47
CA ALA A 447 -6.07 -6.75 -4.48
C ALA A 447 -6.83 -6.83 -3.14
N ASP A 448 -6.14 -6.70 -2.00
CA ASP A 448 -6.78 -6.69 -0.67
C ASP A 448 -7.57 -5.41 -0.45
N LEU A 449 -7.04 -4.27 -0.88
CA LEU A 449 -7.74 -2.98 -0.82
C LEU A 449 -8.98 -2.98 -1.72
N LEU A 450 -8.90 -3.58 -2.92
CA LEU A 450 -10.06 -3.79 -3.77
C LEU A 450 -11.09 -4.69 -3.08
N ALA A 451 -10.67 -5.80 -2.49
CA ALA A 451 -11.55 -6.71 -1.77
C ALA A 451 -12.22 -6.01 -0.57
N LEU A 452 -11.49 -5.18 0.17
CA LEU A 452 -12.01 -4.37 1.28
C LEU A 452 -13.12 -3.41 0.80
N VAL A 453 -12.89 -2.70 -0.30
CA VAL A 453 -13.87 -1.78 -0.89
C VAL A 453 -15.10 -2.55 -1.41
N GLN A 454 -14.89 -3.70 -2.05
CA GLN A 454 -15.98 -4.56 -2.52
C GLN A 454 -16.81 -5.11 -1.36
N GLU A 455 -16.17 -5.54 -0.27
CA GLU A 455 -16.86 -6.06 0.91
C GLU A 455 -17.67 -4.96 1.60
N ALA A 456 -17.12 -3.75 1.73
CA ALA A 456 -17.86 -2.59 2.24
C ALA A 456 -19.09 -2.28 1.37
N ALA A 457 -18.96 -2.34 0.04
CA ALA A 457 -20.09 -2.17 -0.88
C ALA A 457 -21.13 -3.29 -0.74
N MET A 458 -20.71 -4.54 -0.67
CA MET A 458 -21.59 -5.70 -0.51
C MET A 458 -22.34 -5.68 0.83
N ARG A 459 -21.74 -5.13 1.88
CA ARG A 459 -22.42 -4.92 3.18
C ARG A 459 -23.50 -3.87 3.10
N CYS A 460 -23.21 -2.72 2.49
CA CYS A 460 -24.22 -1.70 2.21
C CYS A 460 -25.38 -2.29 1.38
N LEU A 461 -25.06 -3.09 0.35
CA LEU A 461 -26.07 -3.82 -0.43
C LEU A 461 -26.87 -4.80 0.44
N ARG A 462 -26.24 -5.55 1.36
CA ARG A 462 -26.90 -6.48 2.27
C ARG A 462 -27.82 -5.80 3.28
N GLU A 463 -27.46 -4.61 3.74
CA GLU A 463 -28.30 -3.78 4.60
C GLU A 463 -29.50 -3.20 3.85
N SER A 464 -29.32 -2.83 2.57
CA SER A 464 -30.38 -2.29 1.71
C SER A 464 -31.24 -3.36 1.01
N LEU A 465 -30.82 -4.62 1.01
CA LEU A 465 -31.49 -5.76 0.36
C LEU A 465 -32.95 -6.00 0.83
N PRO A 466 -33.28 -5.91 2.13
CA PRO A 466 -34.67 -6.05 2.60
C PRO A 466 -35.62 -5.00 2.02
N ASP A 467 -35.08 -3.84 1.64
CA ASP A 467 -35.81 -2.74 1.03
C ASP A 467 -35.80 -2.79 -0.51
N LEU A 468 -35.14 -3.79 -1.13
CA LEU A 468 -35.07 -3.93 -2.58
C LEU A 468 -35.96 -5.08 -3.04
N ASP A 469 -37.01 -4.72 -3.79
CA ASP A 469 -37.91 -5.69 -4.43
C ASP A 469 -37.22 -6.28 -5.67
N LEU A 470 -36.48 -7.38 -5.47
CA LEU A 470 -35.68 -8.06 -6.50
C LEU A 470 -36.52 -8.72 -7.61
N GLU A 471 -37.85 -8.76 -7.47
CA GLU A 471 -38.75 -9.35 -8.46
C GLU A 471 -39.03 -8.41 -9.65
N LYS A 472 -38.68 -7.12 -9.53
CA LYS A 472 -38.83 -6.14 -10.63
C LYS A 472 -37.57 -6.06 -11.48
N GLU A 473 -37.75 -6.01 -12.81
CA GLU A 473 -36.65 -5.89 -13.78
C GLU A 473 -35.84 -4.59 -13.64
N THR A 474 -36.38 -3.55 -13.00
CA THR A 474 -35.72 -2.25 -12.81
C THR A 474 -35.93 -1.70 -11.41
N ILE A 475 -34.85 -1.16 -10.81
CA ILE A 475 -34.87 -0.55 -9.47
C ILE A 475 -35.21 0.95 -9.63
N PRO A 476 -36.15 1.52 -8.85
CA PRO A 476 -36.49 2.94 -8.93
C PRO A 476 -35.29 3.85 -8.59
N PRO A 477 -35.10 4.98 -9.31
CA PRO A 477 -33.97 5.89 -9.10
C PRO A 477 -33.91 6.47 -7.67
N GLU A 478 -35.06 6.73 -7.05
CA GLU A 478 -35.16 7.20 -5.66
C GLU A 478 -34.58 6.22 -4.63
N ARG A 479 -34.56 4.91 -4.95
CA ARG A 479 -33.95 3.89 -4.09
C ARG A 479 -32.46 3.78 -4.31
N LEU A 480 -31.99 4.00 -5.54
CA LEU A 480 -30.56 4.02 -5.87
C LEU A 480 -29.83 5.19 -5.19
N GLU A 481 -30.48 6.34 -5.06
CA GLU A 481 -29.90 7.51 -4.35
C GLU A 481 -29.70 7.28 -2.85
N LYS A 482 -30.45 6.34 -2.25
CA LYS A 482 -30.32 6.00 -0.82
C LYS A 482 -29.21 5.00 -0.53
N ILE A 483 -28.67 4.32 -1.55
CA ILE A 483 -27.60 3.35 -1.38
C ILE A 483 -26.27 4.12 -1.29
N VAL A 484 -25.84 4.36 -0.07
CA VAL A 484 -24.60 5.09 0.25
C VAL A 484 -23.79 4.27 1.22
N VAL A 485 -22.50 4.08 0.93
CA VAL A 485 -21.61 3.28 1.77
C VAL A 485 -21.12 4.12 2.95
N THR A 486 -21.42 3.64 4.14
CA THR A 486 -21.13 4.32 5.40
C THR A 486 -19.73 3.99 5.91
N LYS A 487 -19.20 4.80 6.84
CA LYS A 487 -17.94 4.49 7.52
C LYS A 487 -17.99 3.15 8.24
N LYS A 488 -19.12 2.84 8.87
CA LYS A 488 -19.37 1.58 9.56
C LYS A 488 -19.17 0.38 8.63
N ASN A 489 -19.64 0.45 7.38
CA ASN A 489 -19.46 -0.66 6.43
C ASN A 489 -17.98 -0.96 6.16
N PHE A 490 -17.13 0.09 6.09
CA PHE A 490 -15.68 -0.08 5.93
C PHE A 490 -14.99 -0.59 7.21
N GLU A 491 -15.40 -0.11 8.39
CA GLU A 491 -14.86 -0.60 9.66
C GLU A 491 -15.20 -2.07 9.90
N ASP A 492 -16.44 -2.48 9.63
CA ASP A 492 -16.85 -3.86 9.77
C ASP A 492 -16.18 -4.76 8.72
N ALA A 493 -15.95 -4.27 7.49
CA ALA A 493 -15.20 -4.99 6.47
C ALA A 493 -13.72 -5.17 6.87
N LEU A 494 -13.12 -4.17 7.52
CA LEU A 494 -11.73 -4.24 7.98
C LEU A 494 -11.54 -5.29 9.08
N MET A 495 -12.57 -5.57 9.90
CA MET A 495 -12.49 -6.59 10.95
C MET A 495 -12.40 -8.02 10.39
N GLU A 496 -12.90 -8.27 9.18
CA GLU A 496 -12.87 -9.59 8.53
C GLU A 496 -11.79 -9.72 7.45
N ALA A 497 -11.26 -8.60 6.95
CA ALA A 497 -10.26 -8.61 5.90
C ALA A 497 -8.87 -9.02 6.42
N GLU A 498 -8.40 -10.19 6.02
CA GLU A 498 -7.00 -10.62 6.25
C GLU A 498 -6.11 -10.27 5.04
N PRO A 499 -4.98 -9.57 5.22
CA PRO A 499 -4.08 -9.19 4.13
C PRO A 499 -3.38 -10.40 3.49
N SER A 500 -3.40 -10.46 2.16
CA SER A 500 -2.82 -11.54 1.37
C SER A 500 -1.29 -11.60 1.50
N ALA A 501 -0.61 -10.46 1.68
CA ALA A 501 0.84 -10.45 1.91
C ALA A 501 1.24 -11.09 3.25
N LEU A 502 0.35 -11.05 4.25
CA LEU A 502 0.58 -11.72 5.54
C LEU A 502 0.16 -13.21 5.53
N ARG A 503 -0.67 -13.66 4.56
CA ARG A 503 -1.03 -15.09 4.44
C ARG A 503 0.16 -15.98 4.06
N GLU A 504 1.18 -15.47 3.37
CA GLU A 504 2.43 -16.20 3.11
C GLU A 504 3.50 -16.00 4.20
N ILE A 505 3.36 -14.96 5.03
CA ILE A 505 4.37 -14.52 6.00
C ILE A 505 3.66 -14.25 7.32
N PHE A 506 3.76 -15.18 8.28
CA PHE A 506 3.35 -14.98 9.67
C PHE A 506 4.08 -13.76 10.26
N VAL A 507 3.54 -12.56 10.04
CA VAL A 507 3.91 -11.33 10.74
C VAL A 507 2.82 -11.12 11.77
N GLU A 508 3.19 -11.10 13.04
CA GLU A 508 2.25 -10.81 14.12
C GLU A 508 2.03 -9.30 14.16
N MET A 509 0.78 -8.84 14.15
CA MET A 509 0.50 -7.45 14.50
C MET A 509 0.72 -7.28 16.01
N PRO A 510 1.63 -6.39 16.45
CA PRO A 510 1.89 -6.20 17.86
C PRO A 510 0.64 -5.62 18.55
N SER A 511 0.07 -6.36 19.50
CA SER A 511 -1.13 -5.96 20.22
C SER A 511 -0.84 -5.01 21.40
N VAL A 512 0.38 -5.05 21.93
CA VAL A 512 0.81 -4.34 23.16
C VAL A 512 1.44 -2.99 22.82
N GLY A 513 1.03 -1.92 23.51
CA GLY A 513 1.63 -0.58 23.38
C GLY A 513 2.46 -0.15 24.59
N TRP A 514 3.04 1.06 24.56
CA TRP A 514 3.81 1.59 25.69
C TRP A 514 2.98 1.80 26.96
N ASP A 515 1.67 1.97 26.81
CA ASP A 515 0.73 2.12 27.92
C ASP A 515 0.55 0.83 28.73
N ASP A 516 0.72 -0.31 28.07
CA ASP A 516 0.61 -1.66 28.65
C ASP A 516 1.92 -2.12 29.31
N VAL A 517 3.01 -1.35 29.18
CA VAL A 517 4.30 -1.63 29.82
C VAL A 517 4.51 -0.68 30.99
N GLY A 518 4.51 -1.20 32.22
CA GLY A 518 4.77 -0.40 33.43
C GLY A 518 6.25 -0.30 33.80
N GLY A 519 6.75 0.93 34.02
CA GLY A 519 8.12 1.18 34.51
C GLY A 519 9.22 1.14 33.45
N LEU A 520 10.46 0.90 33.89
CA LEU A 520 11.67 0.66 33.06
C LEU A 520 12.07 1.83 32.15
N ASN A 521 11.98 3.06 32.64
CA ASN A 521 12.18 4.27 31.83
C ASN A 521 13.54 4.31 31.11
N GLU A 522 14.62 3.86 31.74
CA GLU A 522 15.95 3.83 31.10
C GLU A 522 16.01 2.85 29.93
N ALA A 523 15.50 1.63 30.12
CA ALA A 523 15.43 0.62 29.05
C ALA A 523 14.52 1.09 27.91
N LYS A 524 13.37 1.70 28.25
CA LYS A 524 12.44 2.29 27.26
C LYS A 524 13.12 3.36 26.42
N ASN A 525 13.74 4.34 27.05
CA ASN A 525 14.44 5.42 26.34
C ASN A 525 15.52 4.86 25.42
N SER A 526 16.32 3.91 25.90
CA SER A 526 17.38 3.32 25.07
C SER A 526 16.83 2.53 23.87
N ILE A 527 15.64 1.96 23.95
CA ILE A 527 15.01 1.20 22.86
C ILE A 527 14.32 2.15 21.87
N VAL A 528 13.67 3.20 22.37
CA VAL A 528 13.11 4.30 21.55
C VAL A 528 14.21 4.95 20.71
N GLU A 529 15.35 5.28 21.32
CA GLU A 529 16.50 5.84 20.62
C GLU A 529 17.05 4.92 19.51
N ALA A 530 17.05 3.62 19.76
CA ALA A 530 17.67 2.63 18.89
C ALA A 530 16.76 2.11 17.78
N VAL A 531 15.43 2.13 17.96
CA VAL A 531 14.45 1.58 17.01
C VAL A 531 13.56 2.68 16.42
N GLU A 532 12.93 3.47 17.28
CA GLU A 532 11.90 4.43 16.85
C GLU A 532 12.51 5.62 16.10
N TRP A 533 13.64 6.16 16.57
CA TRP A 533 14.28 7.30 15.90
C TRP A 533 14.80 6.97 14.50
N PRO A 534 15.49 5.83 14.26
CA PRO A 534 15.90 5.45 12.90
C PRO A 534 14.73 5.26 11.94
N ILE A 535 13.62 4.66 12.40
CA ILE A 535 12.45 4.37 11.56
C ILE A 535 11.66 5.65 11.26
N LYS A 536 11.39 6.49 12.27
CA LYS A 536 10.59 7.71 12.08
C LYS A 536 11.39 8.83 11.39
N ASN A 537 12.69 8.96 11.66
CA ASN A 537 13.51 10.10 11.23
C ASN A 537 14.81 9.70 10.49
N PRO A 538 14.77 8.91 9.40
CA PRO A 538 15.98 8.40 8.74
C PRO A 538 16.85 9.52 8.15
N GLU A 539 16.26 10.63 7.69
CA GLU A 539 16.98 11.76 7.10
C GLU A 539 17.96 12.42 8.07
N LYS A 540 17.57 12.55 9.34
CA LYS A 540 18.44 13.15 10.38
C LYS A 540 19.70 12.33 10.62
N PHE A 541 19.61 10.99 10.57
CA PHE A 541 20.77 10.10 10.71
C PHE A 541 21.74 10.26 9.54
N ILE A 542 21.21 10.39 8.32
CA ILE A 542 22.01 10.62 7.11
C ILE A 542 22.71 11.99 7.19
N GLN A 543 21.99 13.04 7.57
CA GLN A 543 22.56 14.39 7.71
C GLN A 543 23.66 14.46 8.77
N MET A 544 23.49 13.75 9.89
CA MET A 544 24.47 13.71 10.97
C MET A 544 25.63 12.73 10.73
N GLY A 545 25.56 11.90 9.68
CA GLY A 545 26.60 10.93 9.33
C GLY A 545 26.72 9.77 10.34
N ILE A 546 25.65 9.47 11.10
CA ILE A 546 25.64 8.42 12.12
C ILE A 546 24.94 7.18 11.56
N LYS A 547 25.51 5.99 11.82
CA LYS A 547 24.87 4.71 11.47
C LYS A 547 23.89 4.32 12.58
N ALA A 548 22.68 3.92 12.19
CA ALA A 548 21.72 3.35 13.12
C ALA A 548 22.24 2.02 13.71
N PRO A 549 21.95 1.72 14.98
CA PRO A 549 22.30 0.43 15.57
C PRO A 549 21.47 -0.69 14.92
N LYS A 550 22.13 -1.79 14.55
CA LYS A 550 21.44 -2.89 13.84
C LYS A 550 20.80 -3.92 14.78
N GLY A 551 21.48 -4.19 15.88
CA GLY A 551 21.09 -5.21 16.85
C GLY A 551 21.02 -4.67 18.27
N ILE A 552 19.93 -4.99 18.94
CA ILE A 552 19.68 -4.67 20.34
C ILE A 552 19.55 -5.98 21.12
N LEU A 553 20.35 -6.18 22.16
CA LEU A 553 20.26 -7.33 23.05
C LEU A 553 19.66 -6.90 24.38
N LEU A 554 18.45 -7.39 24.66
CA LEU A 554 17.75 -7.26 25.93
C LEU A 554 18.20 -8.39 26.87
N TYR A 555 18.72 -8.05 28.04
CA TYR A 555 19.11 -9.06 29.03
C TYR A 555 18.61 -8.70 30.43
N GLY A 556 18.39 -9.71 31.27
CA GLY A 556 18.01 -9.51 32.68
C GLY A 556 17.24 -10.70 33.24
N PRO A 557 16.69 -10.59 34.46
CA PRO A 557 15.91 -11.66 35.07
C PRO A 557 14.69 -12.09 34.23
N PRO A 558 14.24 -13.36 34.34
CA PRO A 558 13.00 -13.81 33.71
C PRO A 558 11.78 -13.08 34.31
N GLY A 559 10.71 -12.93 33.53
CA GLY A 559 9.46 -12.30 34.00
C GLY A 559 9.50 -10.76 34.10
N THR A 560 10.54 -10.12 33.56
CA THR A 560 10.70 -8.64 33.52
C THR A 560 10.07 -7.98 32.29
N GLY A 561 9.44 -8.74 31.39
CA GLY A 561 8.70 -8.20 30.24
C GLY A 561 9.55 -7.86 29.01
N LYS A 562 10.68 -8.55 28.78
CA LYS A 562 11.55 -8.33 27.60
C LYS A 562 10.78 -8.44 26.27
N THR A 563 9.94 -9.47 26.16
CA THR A 563 9.06 -9.70 25.00
C THR A 563 8.01 -8.59 24.84
N LEU A 564 7.42 -8.11 25.94
CA LEU A 564 6.42 -7.03 25.92
C LEU A 564 7.02 -5.70 25.47
N ILE A 565 8.25 -5.39 25.87
CA ILE A 565 8.94 -4.16 25.45
C ILE A 565 9.24 -4.20 23.94
N ALA A 566 9.65 -5.35 23.42
CA ALA A 566 9.90 -5.51 21.98
C ALA A 566 8.62 -5.37 21.14
N GLN A 567 7.48 -5.87 21.64
CA GLN A 567 6.18 -5.66 20.98
C GLN A 567 5.73 -4.19 21.06
N ALA A 568 5.89 -3.54 22.21
CA ALA A 568 5.51 -2.14 22.41
C ALA A 568 6.26 -1.19 21.47
N VAL A 569 7.58 -1.39 21.29
CA VAL A 569 8.37 -0.56 20.38
C VAL A 569 7.99 -0.79 18.91
N ALA A 570 7.67 -2.03 18.54
CA ALA A 570 7.22 -2.34 17.18
C ALA A 570 5.88 -1.66 16.85
N LYS A 571 4.93 -1.69 17.79
CA LYS A 571 3.63 -1.02 17.66
C LYS A 571 3.78 0.51 17.54
N GLU A 572 4.58 1.13 18.41
CA GLU A 572 4.77 2.59 18.41
C GLU A 572 5.53 3.10 17.19
N SER A 573 6.43 2.27 16.66
CA SER A 573 7.19 2.55 15.43
C SER A 573 6.40 2.23 14.16
N ASN A 574 5.17 1.73 14.29
CA ASN A 574 4.33 1.24 13.19
C ASN A 574 5.07 0.24 12.27
N ALA A 575 5.91 -0.61 12.88
CA ALA A 575 6.78 -1.55 12.18
C ALA A 575 6.23 -2.98 12.29
N ASN A 576 6.42 -3.77 11.24
CA ASN A 576 6.04 -5.18 11.21
C ASN A 576 6.81 -5.97 12.26
N PHE A 577 6.16 -6.87 13.02
CA PHE A 577 6.82 -7.64 14.09
C PHE A 577 6.92 -9.12 13.71
N ILE A 578 8.15 -9.64 13.69
CA ILE A 578 8.43 -11.06 13.46
C ILE A 578 9.04 -11.63 14.73
N SER A 579 8.29 -12.48 15.43
CA SER A 579 8.75 -13.19 16.61
C SER A 579 9.34 -14.55 16.23
N VAL A 580 10.55 -14.83 16.70
CA VAL A 580 11.21 -16.13 16.54
C VAL A 580 11.62 -16.62 17.92
N LYS A 581 11.10 -17.77 18.34
CA LYS A 581 11.55 -18.37 19.60
C LYS A 581 12.74 -19.28 19.33
N GLY A 582 13.78 -19.16 20.13
CA GLY A 582 15.00 -19.93 19.99
C GLY A 582 14.79 -21.45 19.82
N PRO A 583 13.93 -22.11 20.62
CA PRO A 583 13.62 -23.54 20.47
C PRO A 583 12.94 -23.93 19.15
N GLU A 584 12.17 -23.02 18.51
CA GLU A 584 11.47 -23.29 17.24
C GLU A 584 12.46 -23.46 16.08
N MET A 585 13.68 -22.96 16.24
CA MET A 585 14.74 -23.03 15.23
C MET A 585 15.47 -24.38 15.22
N PHE A 586 15.22 -25.26 16.19
CA PHE A 586 15.79 -26.60 16.25
C PHE A 586 14.80 -27.64 15.71
N SER A 587 14.90 -27.99 14.43
CA SER A 587 14.25 -29.18 13.89
C SER A 587 15.22 -30.38 13.96
N LYS A 588 14.69 -31.59 14.06
CA LYS A 588 15.49 -32.84 14.10
C LYS A 588 16.18 -33.15 12.76
N TRP A 589 16.00 -32.33 11.72
CA TRP A 589 16.48 -32.60 10.36
C TRP A 589 17.65 -31.68 9.98
N LEU A 590 18.70 -32.28 9.42
CA LEU A 590 19.93 -31.59 9.00
C LEU A 590 19.65 -30.52 7.93
N GLY A 591 19.94 -29.25 8.23
CA GLY A 591 19.92 -28.12 7.27
C GLY A 591 18.63 -27.31 7.21
N GLU A 592 17.54 -27.75 7.85
CA GLU A 592 16.28 -26.99 7.91
C GLU A 592 16.42 -25.72 8.77
N SER A 593 17.17 -25.79 9.87
CA SER A 593 17.41 -24.65 10.78
C SER A 593 18.13 -23.48 10.13
N GLU A 594 19.15 -23.74 9.29
CA GLU A 594 19.87 -22.69 8.55
C GLU A 594 18.98 -22.03 7.50
N LYS A 595 18.18 -22.85 6.79
CA LYS A 595 17.22 -22.37 5.81
C LYS A 595 16.13 -21.52 6.48
N ALA A 596 15.66 -21.92 7.66
CA ALA A 596 14.68 -21.17 8.43
C ALA A 596 15.19 -19.77 8.79
N ILE A 597 16.44 -19.62 9.25
CA ILE A 597 17.05 -18.30 9.50
C ILE A 597 17.05 -17.46 8.22
N ARG A 598 17.55 -18.01 7.11
CA ARG A 598 17.63 -17.30 5.84
C ARG A 598 16.27 -16.86 5.33
N GLU A 599 15.26 -17.72 5.47
CA GLU A 599 13.88 -17.41 5.12
C GLU A 599 13.29 -16.32 6.02
N THR A 600 13.54 -16.36 7.33
CA THR A 600 13.09 -15.31 8.25
C THR A 600 13.69 -13.95 7.92
N PHE A 601 15.00 -13.87 7.67
CA PHE A 601 15.62 -12.61 7.23
C PHE A 601 15.16 -12.19 5.83
N LYS A 602 14.95 -13.12 4.89
CA LYS A 602 14.35 -12.82 3.58
C LYS A 602 12.95 -12.21 3.74
N LYS A 603 12.12 -12.79 4.61
CA LYS A 603 10.78 -12.29 4.95
C LYS A 603 10.85 -10.90 5.55
N ALA A 604 11.66 -10.70 6.59
CA ALA A 604 11.85 -9.40 7.23
C ALA A 604 12.25 -8.28 6.25
N ARG A 605 13.11 -8.61 5.26
CA ARG A 605 13.50 -7.67 4.19
C ARG A 605 12.37 -7.31 3.23
N GLN A 606 11.44 -8.22 2.98
CA GLN A 606 10.29 -7.98 2.09
C GLN A 606 9.21 -7.13 2.74
N VAL A 607 9.05 -7.24 4.05
CA VAL A 607 8.06 -6.49 4.86
C VAL A 607 8.69 -5.31 5.61
N ALA A 608 9.82 -4.78 5.16
CA ALA A 608 10.42 -3.61 5.79
C ALA A 608 9.48 -2.38 5.66
N PRO A 609 9.29 -1.54 6.70
CA PRO A 609 10.00 -1.53 7.99
C PRO A 609 9.56 -2.65 8.95
N CYS A 610 10.54 -3.35 9.53
CA CYS A 610 10.28 -4.55 10.34
C CYS A 610 11.24 -4.69 11.54
N VAL A 611 10.69 -5.13 12.68
CA VAL A 611 11.42 -5.54 13.87
C VAL A 611 11.42 -7.08 13.95
N VAL A 612 12.61 -7.67 13.90
CA VAL A 612 12.80 -9.11 14.09
C VAL A 612 13.20 -9.36 15.55
N PHE A 613 12.33 -10.05 16.29
CA PHE A 613 12.53 -10.36 17.70
C PHE A 613 12.93 -11.83 17.90
N PHE A 614 14.14 -12.06 18.41
CA PHE A 614 14.61 -13.38 18.82
C PHE A 614 14.46 -13.55 20.33
N ASP A 615 13.49 -14.37 20.76
CA ASP A 615 13.34 -14.73 22.17
C ASP A 615 14.21 -15.95 22.52
N GLU A 616 14.71 -16.00 23.75
CA GLU A 616 15.61 -17.06 24.24
C GLU A 616 16.79 -17.32 23.30
N ILE A 617 17.47 -16.25 22.85
CA ILE A 617 18.58 -16.37 21.89
C ILE A 617 19.69 -17.28 22.42
N ASP A 618 19.86 -17.39 23.74
CA ASP A 618 20.82 -18.30 24.38
C ASP A 618 20.63 -19.76 24.01
N SER A 619 19.45 -20.20 23.57
CA SER A 619 19.27 -21.55 23.04
C SER A 619 20.02 -21.79 21.71
N ILE A 620 20.15 -20.77 20.87
CA ILE A 620 20.85 -20.82 19.57
C ILE A 620 22.31 -20.35 19.71
N ALA A 621 22.56 -19.47 20.68
CA ALA A 621 23.78 -18.68 20.83
C ALA A 621 24.68 -19.09 22.00
N ALA A 622 24.40 -20.21 22.68
CA ALA A 622 25.18 -20.62 23.83
C ALA A 622 26.64 -20.95 23.48
N MET A 623 27.59 -20.43 24.27
CA MET A 623 28.95 -20.93 24.41
C MET A 623 28.89 -22.39 24.86
N GLN A 624 29.36 -23.34 24.04
CA GLN A 624 29.46 -24.74 24.48
C GLN A 624 30.76 -25.43 24.07
N GLY A 625 31.18 -26.34 24.96
CA GLY A 625 32.39 -27.16 24.90
C GLY A 625 32.22 -28.49 24.16
N VAL A 626 33.19 -29.39 24.36
CA VAL A 626 33.60 -30.54 23.51
C VAL A 626 32.59 -31.72 23.41
N ASP A 627 31.31 -31.47 23.10
CA ASP A 627 30.34 -32.55 22.83
C ASP A 627 29.78 -32.54 21.40
N THR A 628 29.45 -33.73 20.90
CA THR A 628 29.27 -34.07 19.47
C THR A 628 28.01 -33.49 18.80
N ASP A 629 27.01 -33.02 19.56
CA ASP A 629 25.79 -32.37 19.05
C ASP A 629 25.97 -30.86 18.70
N SER A 630 27.17 -30.31 18.98
CA SER A 630 27.51 -28.88 18.83
C SER A 630 27.57 -28.34 17.40
N ARG A 631 27.74 -29.20 16.38
CA ARG A 631 27.94 -28.75 14.99
C ARG A 631 26.71 -28.14 14.34
N ALA A 632 25.50 -28.49 14.78
CA ALA A 632 24.27 -27.95 14.22
C ALA A 632 24.06 -26.51 14.69
N SER A 633 24.15 -26.28 16.00
CA SER A 633 24.00 -24.94 16.61
C SER A 633 25.05 -23.96 16.12
N GLU A 634 26.31 -24.39 15.96
CA GLU A 634 27.39 -23.53 15.45
C GLU A 634 27.10 -23.03 14.02
N ARG A 635 26.54 -23.88 13.15
CA ARG A 635 26.18 -23.47 11.78
C ARG A 635 25.00 -22.51 11.77
N VAL A 636 24.00 -22.75 12.60
CA VAL A 636 22.84 -21.88 12.77
C VAL A 636 23.28 -20.49 13.28
N LEU A 637 24.19 -20.45 14.26
CA LEU A 637 24.80 -19.21 14.74
C LEU A 637 25.60 -18.50 13.64
N ASN A 638 26.46 -19.20 12.91
CA ASN A 638 27.22 -18.61 11.81
C ASN A 638 26.32 -18.07 10.68
N GLN A 639 25.20 -18.75 10.38
CA GLN A 639 24.20 -18.27 9.44
C GLN A 639 23.50 -17.00 9.96
N LEU A 640 23.12 -16.95 11.25
CA LEU A 640 22.56 -15.75 11.87
C LEU A 640 23.52 -14.56 11.74
N LEU A 641 24.79 -14.77 12.10
CA LEU A 641 25.82 -13.74 12.00
C LEU A 641 26.04 -13.26 10.56
N THR A 642 26.01 -14.19 9.59
CA THR A 642 26.12 -13.86 8.16
C THR A 642 24.95 -13.01 7.68
N GLU A 643 23.71 -13.32 8.10
CA GLU A 643 22.55 -12.50 7.78
C GLU A 643 22.62 -11.12 8.45
N MET A 644 23.05 -11.04 9.72
CA MET A 644 23.24 -9.77 10.43
C MET A 644 24.27 -8.85 9.75
N ASP A 645 25.41 -9.42 9.37
CA ASP A 645 26.48 -8.70 8.66
C ASP A 645 25.97 -8.25 7.27
N GLY A 646 25.09 -9.04 6.64
CA GLY A 646 24.45 -8.73 5.34
C GLY A 646 23.38 -7.63 5.35
N LEU A 647 22.94 -7.14 6.52
CA LEU A 647 21.94 -6.07 6.63
C LEU A 647 22.52 -4.66 6.40
N GLU A 648 23.81 -4.51 6.06
CA GLU A 648 24.45 -3.21 5.84
C GLU A 648 23.80 -2.31 4.78
N THR A 649 23.05 -2.90 3.85
CA THR A 649 22.43 -2.17 2.73
C THR A 649 20.99 -1.74 2.99
N LEU A 650 20.36 -2.21 4.08
CA LEU A 650 18.92 -2.03 4.34
C LEU A 650 18.74 -1.27 5.66
N LYS A 651 18.15 -0.07 5.58
CA LYS A 651 18.05 0.86 6.72
C LYS A 651 16.85 0.60 7.64
N ASP A 652 15.95 -0.29 7.26
CA ASP A 652 14.60 -0.36 7.82
C ASP A 652 14.28 -1.70 8.53
N VAL A 653 15.29 -2.57 8.73
CA VAL A 653 15.14 -3.82 9.49
C VAL A 653 15.99 -3.73 10.75
N VAL A 654 15.36 -3.85 11.92
CA VAL A 654 16.02 -3.81 13.23
C VAL A 654 15.90 -5.16 13.91
N ILE A 655 17.00 -5.65 14.50
CA ILE A 655 17.02 -6.91 15.23
C ILE A 655 16.99 -6.63 16.73
N ILE A 656 16.06 -7.26 17.43
CA ILE A 656 16.01 -7.28 18.89
C ILE A 656 16.16 -8.73 19.33
N ALA A 657 17.07 -9.02 20.26
CA ALA A 657 17.19 -10.34 20.87
C ALA A 657 16.98 -10.24 22.37
N ALA A 658 16.41 -11.27 22.98
CA ALA A 658 16.22 -11.36 24.42
C ALA A 658 16.92 -12.59 25.00
N THR A 659 17.55 -12.43 26.15
CA THR A 659 18.10 -13.54 26.94
C THR A 659 17.88 -13.36 28.43
N ASN A 660 17.68 -14.47 29.13
CA ASN A 660 17.69 -14.53 30.59
C ASN A 660 19.06 -14.98 31.13
N ARG A 661 19.99 -15.37 30.26
CA ARG A 661 21.30 -15.96 30.62
C ARG A 661 22.42 -15.35 29.78
N PRO A 662 22.72 -14.05 29.94
CA PRO A 662 23.73 -13.36 29.13
C PRO A 662 25.14 -13.95 29.26
N ASN A 663 25.46 -14.59 30.39
CA ASN A 663 26.75 -15.25 30.62
C ASN A 663 26.99 -16.49 29.75
N LEU A 664 25.93 -17.05 29.15
CA LEU A 664 26.04 -18.20 28.26
C LEU A 664 26.27 -17.78 26.81
N LEU A 665 26.15 -16.52 26.43
CA LEU A 665 26.18 -16.12 25.02
C LEU A 665 27.60 -16.10 24.44
N ASP A 666 27.74 -16.56 23.19
CA ASP A 666 29.01 -16.45 22.45
C ASP A 666 29.42 -14.96 22.29
N PRO A 667 30.66 -14.57 22.64
CA PRO A 667 31.11 -13.18 22.53
C PRO A 667 31.11 -12.65 21.09
N ALA A 668 31.09 -13.52 20.07
CA ALA A 668 30.98 -13.14 18.67
C ALA A 668 29.70 -12.34 18.37
N ILE A 669 28.63 -12.56 19.14
CA ILE A 669 27.33 -11.90 18.97
C ILE A 669 27.38 -10.44 19.44
N ILE A 670 28.19 -10.18 20.47
CA ILE A 670 28.27 -8.89 21.18
C ILE A 670 29.33 -7.97 20.55
N ARG A 671 29.93 -8.39 19.43
CA ARG A 671 30.92 -7.58 18.72
C ARG A 671 30.26 -6.39 18.00
N PRO A 672 30.96 -5.24 17.91
CA PRO A 672 30.51 -4.10 17.12
C PRO A 672 30.21 -4.50 15.67
N GLY A 673 29.09 -4.03 15.13
CA GLY A 673 28.49 -4.39 13.84
C GLY A 673 27.31 -5.37 13.94
N ARG A 674 27.06 -5.96 15.11
CA ARG A 674 26.03 -6.98 15.37
C ARG A 674 25.05 -6.48 16.45
N PHE A 675 25.15 -6.99 17.68
CA PHE A 675 24.40 -6.46 18.82
C PHE A 675 25.15 -5.29 19.46
N ASP A 676 25.06 -4.14 18.82
CA ASP A 676 25.76 -2.91 19.19
C ASP A 676 25.21 -2.28 20.48
N ARG A 677 23.93 -2.54 20.77
CA ARG A 677 23.25 -1.97 21.93
C ARG A 677 22.83 -3.06 22.91
N LEU A 678 23.39 -3.01 24.11
CA LEU A 678 23.04 -3.89 25.22
C LEU A 678 22.11 -3.13 26.16
N VAL A 679 20.92 -3.65 26.41
CA VAL A 679 19.91 -3.01 27.27
C VAL A 679 19.57 -3.95 28.42
N TYR A 680 19.87 -3.49 29.63
CA TYR A 680 19.48 -4.19 30.85
C TYR A 680 18.01 -3.95 31.16
N VAL A 681 17.25 -5.03 31.29
CA VAL A 681 15.83 -5.03 31.68
C VAL A 681 15.75 -5.62 33.09
N GLY A 682 15.86 -4.73 34.09
CA GLY A 682 15.91 -5.06 35.50
C GLY A 682 14.56 -5.09 36.22
N ALA A 683 14.61 -5.02 37.55
CA ALA A 683 13.42 -4.89 38.38
C ALA A 683 12.71 -3.55 38.13
N PRO A 684 11.36 -3.51 38.10
CA PRO A 684 10.64 -2.25 38.07
C PRO A 684 10.82 -1.48 39.38
N ASP A 685 10.94 -0.15 39.26
CA ASP A 685 10.97 0.78 40.39
C ASP A 685 9.59 0.87 41.07
N ARG A 686 9.50 1.55 42.22
CA ARG A 686 8.22 1.68 42.96
C ARG A 686 7.11 2.28 42.08
N LYS A 687 7.42 3.29 41.27
CA LYS A 687 6.45 3.90 40.34
C LYS A 687 6.06 2.93 39.23
N GLY A 688 7.03 2.18 38.69
CA GLY A 688 6.82 1.11 37.73
C GLY A 688 5.89 0.02 38.26
N ARG A 689 6.14 -0.51 39.47
CA ARG A 689 5.29 -1.51 40.12
C ARG A 689 3.87 -1.03 40.31
N MET A 690 3.68 0.20 40.78
CA MET A 690 2.34 0.80 40.89
C MET A 690 1.62 0.84 39.54
N ARG A 691 2.33 1.20 38.47
CA ARG A 691 1.77 1.20 37.10
C ARG A 691 1.44 -0.23 36.64
N ILE A 692 2.30 -1.21 36.91
CA ILE A 692 2.06 -2.63 36.60
C ILE A 692 0.81 -3.14 37.33
N PHE A 693 0.66 -2.84 38.62
CA PHE A 693 -0.56 -3.15 39.38
C PHE A 693 -1.79 -2.53 38.72
N LYS A 694 -1.75 -1.23 38.39
CA LYS A 694 -2.84 -0.53 37.71
C LYS A 694 -3.23 -1.17 36.37
N ILE A 695 -2.26 -1.67 35.60
CA ILE A 695 -2.49 -2.35 34.33
C ILE A 695 -3.22 -3.68 34.58
N HIS A 696 -2.70 -4.52 35.47
CA HIS A 696 -3.29 -5.84 35.74
C HIS A 696 -4.63 -5.78 36.48
N THR A 697 -4.91 -4.72 37.25
CA THR A 697 -6.19 -4.53 37.94
C THR A 697 -7.21 -3.70 37.14
N LYS A 698 -6.89 -3.27 35.91
CA LYS A 698 -7.76 -2.40 35.10
C LYS A 698 -9.16 -2.98 34.87
N ASN A 699 -9.24 -4.30 34.69
CA ASN A 699 -10.50 -5.02 34.46
C ASN A 699 -10.99 -5.77 35.70
N THR A 700 -10.42 -5.48 36.87
CA THR A 700 -10.73 -6.18 38.12
C THR A 700 -11.45 -5.21 39.06
N PRO A 701 -12.66 -5.56 39.53
CA PRO A 701 -13.38 -4.72 40.49
C PRO A 701 -12.64 -4.74 41.84
N LEU A 702 -12.09 -3.59 42.23
CA LEU A 702 -11.38 -3.40 43.50
C LEU A 702 -12.29 -2.68 44.49
N ALA A 703 -12.25 -3.10 45.75
CA ALA A 703 -12.90 -2.38 46.83
C ALA A 703 -12.13 -1.10 47.19
N GLU A 704 -12.79 -0.14 47.85
CA GLU A 704 -12.19 1.14 48.25
C GLU A 704 -10.98 1.00 49.20
N ASP A 705 -10.83 -0.15 49.87
CA ASP A 705 -9.73 -0.43 50.79
C ASP A 705 -8.41 -0.82 50.09
N VAL A 706 -8.43 -1.04 48.77
CA VAL A 706 -7.26 -1.45 47.99
C VAL A 706 -6.45 -0.23 47.55
N ASP A 707 -5.31 -0.03 48.21
CA ASP A 707 -4.34 1.00 47.85
C ASP A 707 -3.15 0.41 47.06
N LEU A 708 -3.09 0.75 45.77
CA LEU A 708 -2.01 0.31 44.87
C LEU A 708 -0.64 0.90 45.23
N GLU A 709 -0.60 2.08 45.87
CA GLU A 709 0.65 2.71 46.31
C GLU A 709 1.26 1.94 47.48
N ILE A 710 0.41 1.45 48.40
CA ILE A 710 0.82 0.55 49.48
C ILE A 710 1.32 -0.77 48.90
N LEU A 711 0.59 -1.39 47.97
CA LEU A 711 1.02 -2.64 47.31
C LEU A 711 2.39 -2.48 46.63
N ALA A 712 2.62 -1.37 45.92
CA ALA A 712 3.90 -1.08 45.28
C ALA A 712 5.06 -0.92 46.29
N SER A 713 4.78 -0.43 47.50
CA SER A 713 5.78 -0.26 48.56
C SER A 713 6.22 -1.58 49.21
N ILE A 714 5.32 -2.54 49.36
CA ILE A 714 5.59 -3.83 50.02
C ILE A 714 6.03 -4.95 49.05
N THR A 715 6.10 -4.66 47.76
CA THR A 715 6.46 -5.61 46.68
C THR A 715 7.85 -5.34 46.10
N GLU A 716 8.79 -4.93 46.95
CA GLU A 716 10.18 -4.78 46.52
C GLU A 716 10.77 -6.12 46.06
N GLY A 717 11.48 -6.11 44.92
CA GLY A 717 12.04 -7.31 44.29
C GLY A 717 11.07 -8.13 43.44
N TYR A 718 9.78 -7.75 43.35
CA TYR A 718 8.81 -8.39 42.47
C TYR A 718 8.97 -7.91 41.03
N VAL A 719 8.97 -8.85 40.08
CA VAL A 719 8.94 -8.55 38.64
C VAL A 719 7.50 -8.46 38.10
N GLY A 720 7.33 -8.06 36.84
CA GLY A 720 6.00 -7.96 36.22
C GLY A 720 5.19 -9.27 36.32
N ALA A 721 5.83 -10.40 36.04
CA ALA A 721 5.20 -11.72 36.17
C ALA A 721 4.80 -12.07 37.63
N ASP A 722 5.59 -11.63 38.62
CA ASP A 722 5.24 -11.86 40.04
C ASP A 722 4.03 -11.02 40.44
N ILE A 723 3.96 -9.77 39.99
CA ILE A 723 2.83 -8.86 40.26
C ILE A 723 1.55 -9.38 39.59
N GLU A 724 1.65 -9.84 38.35
CA GLU A 724 0.54 -10.51 37.66
C GLU A 724 0.06 -11.73 38.46
N ALA A 725 0.99 -12.56 38.93
CA ALA A 725 0.67 -13.72 39.76
C ALA A 725 0.00 -13.31 41.09
N VAL A 726 0.44 -12.23 41.74
CA VAL A 726 -0.20 -11.68 42.95
C VAL A 726 -1.63 -11.25 42.65
N CYS A 727 -1.87 -10.50 41.58
CA CYS A 727 -3.23 -10.07 41.19
C CYS A 727 -4.13 -11.29 40.91
N ARG A 728 -3.62 -12.27 40.16
CA ARG A 728 -4.37 -13.49 39.84
C ARG A 728 -4.68 -14.32 41.08
N GLU A 729 -3.71 -14.49 41.98
CA GLU A 729 -3.92 -15.21 43.24
C GLU A 729 -4.89 -14.47 44.17
N ALA A 730 -4.85 -13.14 44.22
CA ALA A 730 -5.82 -12.36 44.99
C ALA A 730 -7.26 -12.60 44.51
N VAL A 731 -7.49 -12.63 43.20
CA VAL A 731 -8.78 -13.01 42.60
C VAL A 731 -9.17 -14.44 43.01
N MET A 732 -8.25 -15.39 42.93
CA MET A 732 -8.52 -16.78 43.31
C MET A 732 -8.83 -16.95 44.80
N PHE A 733 -8.19 -16.18 45.69
CA PHE A 733 -8.51 -16.16 47.12
C PHE A 733 -9.91 -15.61 47.37
N ALA A 734 -10.26 -14.49 46.71
CA ALA A 734 -11.60 -13.90 46.79
C ALA A 734 -12.69 -14.89 46.34
N LEU A 735 -12.50 -15.53 45.17
CA LEU A 735 -13.44 -16.52 44.62
C LEU A 735 -13.57 -17.79 45.47
N ARG A 736 -12.50 -18.21 46.16
CA ARG A 736 -12.51 -19.36 47.08
C ARG A 736 -13.26 -19.05 48.37
N GLU A 737 -13.22 -17.81 48.83
CA GLU A 737 -13.99 -17.37 49.99
C GLU A 737 -15.47 -17.28 49.64
N ASN A 738 -15.80 -16.60 48.54
CA ASN A 738 -17.16 -16.50 48.03
C ASN A 738 -17.15 -16.37 46.50
N PHE A 739 -17.84 -17.29 45.81
CA PHE A 739 -17.90 -17.31 44.35
C PHE A 739 -18.68 -16.11 43.78
N ASP A 740 -19.65 -15.58 44.54
CA ASP A 740 -20.49 -14.44 44.14
C ASP A 740 -19.91 -13.07 44.58
N ILE A 741 -18.62 -13.02 44.93
CA ILE A 741 -17.99 -11.79 45.38
C ILE A 741 -17.93 -10.76 44.24
N LYS A 742 -18.32 -9.51 44.55
CA LYS A 742 -18.39 -8.43 43.54
C LYS A 742 -17.10 -7.63 43.43
N GLU A 743 -16.34 -7.52 44.52
CA GLU A 743 -15.15 -6.68 44.62
C GLU A 743 -14.05 -7.39 45.41
N ILE A 744 -12.80 -7.11 45.06
CA ILE A 744 -11.63 -7.70 45.73
C ILE A 744 -11.12 -6.72 46.79
N GLU A 745 -11.10 -7.18 48.03
CA GLU A 745 -10.55 -6.45 49.18
C GLU A 745 -9.03 -6.61 49.36
N MET A 746 -8.42 -5.68 50.11
CA MET A 746 -6.98 -5.65 50.40
C MET A 746 -6.49 -6.90 51.15
N ARG A 747 -7.36 -7.56 51.92
CA ARG A 747 -7.04 -8.82 52.62
C ARG A 747 -6.64 -9.95 51.65
N HIS A 748 -7.27 -10.01 50.47
CA HIS A 748 -6.97 -11.04 49.47
C HIS A 748 -5.59 -10.85 48.86
N PHE A 749 -5.19 -9.58 48.63
CA PHE A 749 -3.83 -9.25 48.19
C PHE A 749 -2.78 -9.60 49.25
N ARG A 750 -3.08 -9.40 50.54
CA ARG A 750 -2.17 -9.81 51.63
C ARG A 750 -1.98 -11.33 51.69
N GLU A 751 -3.04 -12.12 51.48
CA GLU A 751 -2.92 -13.59 51.39
C GLU A 751 -2.15 -14.02 50.12
N ALA A 752 -2.37 -13.36 48.99
CA ALA A 752 -1.61 -13.60 47.76
C ALA A 752 -0.11 -13.34 47.94
N LEU A 753 0.27 -12.26 48.62
CA LEU A 753 1.68 -11.93 48.91
C LEU A 753 2.38 -12.94 49.82
N LYS A 754 1.65 -13.68 50.67
CA LYS A 754 2.23 -14.76 51.47
C LYS A 754 2.60 -15.97 50.60
N LYS A 755 1.88 -16.18 49.50
CA LYS A 755 2.04 -17.31 48.59
C LYS A 755 3.05 -17.02 47.49
N VAL A 756 2.99 -15.85 46.87
CA VAL A 756 3.90 -15.44 45.79
C VAL A 756 5.12 -14.76 46.39
N LYS A 757 6.31 -15.33 46.16
CA LYS A 757 7.59 -14.79 46.64
C LYS A 757 8.26 -13.93 45.55
N PRO A 758 9.10 -12.95 45.92
CA PRO A 758 9.84 -12.15 44.94
C PRO A 758 10.83 -13.00 44.15
N THR A 759 10.89 -12.81 42.84
CA THR A 759 11.85 -13.50 41.96
C THR A 759 13.27 -12.94 42.11
N ILE A 760 13.43 -11.65 42.42
CA ILE A 760 14.75 -11.01 42.54
C ILE A 760 15.22 -11.09 43.99
N SER A 761 16.32 -11.81 44.20
CA SER A 761 17.09 -11.81 45.45
C SER A 761 18.35 -10.94 45.30
N GLU A 762 18.94 -10.52 46.42
CA GLU A 762 20.18 -9.72 46.44
C GLU A 762 21.31 -10.39 45.63
N ASN A 763 21.41 -11.72 45.67
CA ASN A 763 22.40 -12.48 44.89
C ASN A 763 22.18 -12.37 43.37
N ILE A 764 20.92 -12.37 42.92
CA ILE A 764 20.57 -12.26 41.50
C ILE A 764 20.80 -10.83 41.00
N ALA A 765 20.48 -9.83 41.83
CA ALA A 765 20.76 -8.43 41.51
C ALA A 765 22.27 -8.20 41.30
N GLN A 766 23.09 -8.65 42.25
CA GLN A 766 24.55 -8.55 42.16
C GLN A 766 25.14 -9.30 40.95
N PHE A 767 24.52 -10.40 40.53
CA PHE A 767 24.94 -11.13 39.33
C PHE A 767 24.76 -10.28 38.07
N TYR A 768 23.61 -9.63 37.90
CA TYR A 768 23.35 -8.79 36.74
C TYR A 768 24.14 -7.48 36.75
N GLU A 769 24.37 -6.87 37.92
CA GLU A 769 25.26 -5.71 38.06
C GLU A 769 26.69 -6.02 37.60
N LYS A 770 27.25 -7.15 38.02
CA LYS A 770 28.58 -7.60 37.59
C LYS A 770 28.66 -7.82 36.08
N ILE A 771 27.60 -8.38 35.49
CA ILE A 771 27.54 -8.61 34.04
C ILE A 771 27.44 -7.28 33.28
N GLU A 772 26.66 -6.32 33.80
CA GLU A 772 26.58 -4.99 33.22
C GLU A 772 27.93 -4.26 33.26
N GLU A 773 28.69 -4.39 34.36
CA GLU A 773 30.06 -3.89 34.45
C GLU A 773 31.00 -4.56 33.43
N GLN A 774 30.89 -5.88 33.25
CA GLN A 774 31.68 -6.62 32.24
C GLN A 774 31.39 -6.13 30.82
N PHE A 775 30.11 -5.88 30.50
CA PHE A 775 29.70 -5.36 29.19
C PHE A 775 30.11 -3.91 28.97
N LYS A 776 30.14 -3.08 30.02
CA LYS A 776 30.65 -1.70 29.95
C LYS A 776 32.18 -1.62 29.92
N GLY A 777 32.88 -2.59 30.50
CA GLY A 777 34.33 -2.57 30.73
C GLY A 777 35.21 -3.26 29.67
N GLY A 778 34.64 -3.99 28.70
CA GLY A 778 35.40 -4.60 27.60
C GLY A 778 36.44 -5.66 27.99
N GLN A 779 36.42 -6.17 29.23
CA GLN A 779 37.34 -7.21 29.69
C GLN A 779 36.71 -8.61 29.59
N ARG A 780 37.56 -9.59 29.22
CA ARG A 780 37.21 -11.01 29.03
C ARG A 780 36.55 -11.61 30.30
N PRO A 781 35.62 -12.56 30.14
CA PRO A 781 35.12 -13.33 31.28
C PRO A 781 36.28 -14.13 31.88
N VAL A 782 36.58 -13.88 33.15
CA VAL A 782 37.41 -14.76 33.95
C VAL A 782 36.54 -15.95 34.33
N GLU A 783 36.98 -17.17 34.00
CA GLU A 783 36.32 -18.41 34.42
C GLU A 783 36.15 -18.43 35.94
N THR A 784 34.94 -18.18 36.44
CA THR A 784 34.59 -18.54 37.81
C THR A 784 34.33 -20.03 37.86
N ALA A 785 35.32 -20.77 38.37
CA ALA A 785 35.20 -22.17 38.77
C ALA A 785 33.94 -22.38 39.63
N GLY A 786 33.22 -23.46 39.34
CA GLY A 786 31.85 -23.70 39.78
C GLY A 786 31.62 -23.62 41.29
N LEU A 787 30.51 -22.98 41.66
CA LEU A 787 29.84 -23.21 42.93
C LEU A 787 28.65 -24.16 42.67
N VAL A 788 28.92 -25.41 43.01
CA VAL A 788 27.99 -26.53 43.12
C VAL A 788 26.96 -26.24 44.22
N GLY A 789 25.68 -26.50 43.92
CA GLY A 789 24.70 -26.83 44.96
C GLY A 789 23.30 -26.23 44.77
N TYR A 790 22.48 -26.80 43.89
CA TYR A 790 21.03 -26.80 44.06
C TYR A 790 20.59 -28.23 44.37
N ARG A 791 19.95 -28.41 45.53
CA ARG A 791 19.01 -29.49 45.82
C ARG A 791 17.71 -28.84 46.26
#